data_AF-A0A4R1BF40-F1
#
_entry.id   AF-A0A4R1BF40-F1
#
_cell.length_a   1.000
_cell.length_b   1.000
_cell.length_c   1.000
_cell.angle_alpha   90.00
_cell.angle_beta   90.00
_cell.angle_gamma   90.00
#
_symmetry.space_group_name_H-M   'P 1'
#
loop_
_entity.id
_entity.type
_entity.pdbx_description
1 polymer ?
#
loop_
_entity_poly.entity_id
_entity_poly.type
_entity_poly.pdbx_seq_one_letter_code
_entity_poly.pdbx_strand_id
1 'polypeptide(L)'
;MENVIDIVRRQAEETIRNLGVEEVVTAEQVADSVLRQTAYWEMSISDGEKLLFVRFFSPVVQREEVSLGNILFNSFLGKAFTRAVVENDSSKAELVANDLESYYFLIRTTSDVAQLADTFRSEVERSLPDLFFGEQDKAKGIYGDLSRMFTFRKTDFEPFPVYAVPQFLAPQLEKAVRKELNKLLNPSVFLNRVRTALATITFFYGRTSGGSGDVQSPANFIDRLVNEEDYDELLKVDEVKKAFNVAEAKKTTIKKSIDDETYSVERLLDLLSKLSRTFHASIDSGSTKWLMGFLYKDEKFVSLEPTDYLSVLLADVQLGYQPFARPSAGNVVPCRLCNVLYASVEERYVTTGLNSFKFDNQRVRRQAEKACAKCALHSYLAQKLLGTEMVSAGRKLPQVPKTYNLIFHYGKHDDEDINHLTRTIDLVWGLVQQRREAEQIRREANEQIKTLEDRLEREEDEQKKQELETELAEKTAKLEQAQATISKSGDGIYATCPWLKESGASPVPWENTSLDALANIQLSETKVERHVLGLGLDGYRMILFILPQIRAPRNAKEHDFAQRRFSDSRVTVTALLSFLRKLCGCDGPFYYQSLPTLTPEGFDPKTFYVRDEQISIQQAQNEYEVVTQLAWKLVWQRGSDGFVRKVILAEKLLEDPLGTFATVMRDSAIFEQTGTRGRYKRLPRSYKQEWKAWDLTEYAKFIQRLSKLQEVNGMALNVDRKELDEFCTKLFRALDNLGLLPRRLDWKRSSSGKLQRVAPTELEKYPRLLFGSIQRYGDVEAGFREWESRVLRDVRSPSVREAHYPDLESLRQWMVQHKDIFTKNKANMQHLRASLYARAFQYLYPRRVLANVFCEKQKGSPDAIEPEFLAEALPNSIEGDVQKLREAYRDEWEEIVGDTRDSLVANAAYYRRVLRGEEPMAPPAEEVEEAEEEAELEEVVR
;
A
#
# COMPACT_ATOMS: atom_id res chain seq x y z
N MET A 1 4.91 12.23 -27.99
CA MET A 1 4.25 11.52 -26.88
C MET A 1 4.51 10.06 -27.12
N GLU A 2 5.18 9.39 -26.20
CA GLU A 2 5.83 8.12 -26.49
C GLU A 2 4.95 6.94 -26.12
N ASN A 3 4.63 6.10 -27.10
CA ASN A 3 4.12 4.75 -26.84
C ASN A 3 5.30 3.77 -26.65
N VAL A 4 5.01 2.48 -26.38
CA VAL A 4 6.07 1.47 -26.25
C VAL A 4 7.01 1.42 -27.46
N ILE A 5 6.48 1.68 -28.66
CA ILE A 5 7.24 1.69 -29.92
C ILE A 5 8.28 2.80 -29.88
N ASP A 6 7.90 4.01 -29.45
CA ASP A 6 8.81 5.14 -29.35
C ASP A 6 9.92 4.91 -28.32
N ILE A 7 9.59 4.31 -27.17
CA ILE A 7 10.58 4.00 -26.12
C ILE A 7 11.59 2.96 -26.62
N VAL A 8 11.10 1.84 -27.16
CA VAL A 8 11.96 0.77 -27.68
C VAL A 8 12.78 1.28 -28.89
N ARG A 9 12.19 2.08 -29.78
CA ARG A 9 12.90 2.70 -30.90
C ARG A 9 14.03 3.60 -30.42
N ARG A 10 13.80 4.45 -29.41
CA ARG A 10 14.86 5.29 -28.85
C ARG A 10 15.98 4.47 -28.23
N GLN A 11 15.64 3.42 -27.48
CA GLN A 11 16.67 2.53 -26.94
C GLN A 11 17.46 1.86 -28.06
N ALA A 12 16.78 1.39 -29.12
CA ALA A 12 17.45 0.88 -30.31
C ALA A 12 18.38 1.92 -30.97
N GLU A 13 17.98 3.19 -31.09
CA GLU A 13 18.85 4.26 -31.61
C GLU A 13 20.11 4.45 -30.74
N GLU A 14 19.95 4.42 -29.42
CA GLU A 14 21.06 4.56 -28.46
C GLU A 14 22.01 3.34 -28.54
N THR A 15 21.46 2.13 -28.54
CA THR A 15 22.20 0.88 -28.72
C THR A 15 22.97 0.84 -30.05
N ILE A 16 22.34 1.23 -31.16
CA ILE A 16 22.98 1.26 -32.48
C ILE A 16 24.17 2.23 -32.50
N ARG A 17 24.01 3.43 -31.90
CA ARG A 17 25.10 4.40 -31.76
C ARG A 17 26.24 3.88 -30.88
N ASN A 18 25.93 3.24 -29.76
CA ASN A 18 26.95 2.69 -28.85
C ASN A 18 27.79 1.58 -29.51
N LEU A 19 27.18 0.80 -30.40
CA LEU A 19 27.87 -0.25 -31.17
C LEU A 19 28.58 0.26 -32.44
N GLY A 20 28.27 1.48 -32.88
CA GLY A 20 28.78 2.08 -34.12
C GLY A 20 28.35 1.30 -35.37
N VAL A 21 27.05 0.98 -35.46
CA VAL A 21 26.46 0.15 -36.53
C VAL A 21 25.28 0.85 -37.24
N GLU A 22 25.27 2.19 -37.22
CA GLU A 22 24.23 3.05 -37.82
C GLU A 22 24.03 2.80 -39.32
N GLU A 23 25.09 2.38 -40.02
CA GLU A 23 25.06 2.09 -41.46
C GLU A 23 24.52 0.69 -41.79
N VAL A 24 24.39 -0.18 -40.79
CA VAL A 24 24.05 -1.62 -40.97
C VAL A 24 22.59 -1.90 -40.65
N VAL A 25 22.06 -1.31 -39.58
CA VAL A 25 20.69 -1.57 -39.11
C VAL A 25 20.01 -0.28 -38.66
N THR A 26 18.70 -0.20 -38.88
CA THR A 26 17.89 0.93 -38.41
C THR A 26 17.24 0.63 -37.06
N ALA A 27 16.98 1.68 -36.27
CA ALA A 27 16.29 1.55 -35.00
C ALA A 27 14.86 0.99 -35.14
N GLU A 28 14.19 1.25 -36.26
CA GLU A 28 12.85 0.75 -36.55
C GLU A 28 12.84 -0.77 -36.75
N GLN A 29 13.85 -1.32 -37.44
CA GLN A 29 14.00 -2.77 -37.60
C GLN A 29 14.27 -3.48 -36.27
N VAL A 30 15.14 -2.90 -35.42
CA VAL A 30 15.43 -3.44 -34.09
C VAL A 30 14.19 -3.36 -33.19
N ALA A 31 13.47 -2.24 -33.21
CA ALA A 31 12.24 -2.08 -32.42
C ALA A 31 11.13 -3.03 -32.84
N ASP A 32 10.89 -3.21 -34.14
CA ASP A 32 9.94 -4.20 -34.66
C ASP A 32 10.33 -5.63 -34.24
N SER A 33 11.64 -5.92 -34.19
CA SER A 33 12.14 -7.22 -33.71
C SER A 33 11.82 -7.47 -32.24
N VAL A 34 11.97 -6.46 -31.37
CA VAL A 34 11.60 -6.54 -29.95
C VAL A 34 10.08 -6.74 -29.80
N LEU A 35 9.28 -5.91 -30.48
CA LEU A 35 7.82 -5.92 -30.35
C LEU A 35 7.17 -7.20 -30.89
N ARG A 36 7.77 -7.81 -31.93
CA ARG A 36 7.38 -9.13 -32.44
C ARG A 36 7.96 -10.30 -31.65
N GLN A 37 8.76 -10.00 -30.62
CA GLN A 37 9.50 -10.97 -29.83
C GLN A 37 10.37 -11.92 -30.67
N THR A 38 10.96 -11.40 -31.75
CA THR A 38 11.84 -12.14 -32.64
C THR A 38 12.95 -12.80 -31.83
N ALA A 39 13.16 -14.10 -32.05
CA ALA A 39 14.18 -14.83 -31.32
C ALA A 39 15.60 -14.43 -31.74
N TYR A 40 15.83 -14.34 -33.06
CA TYR A 40 17.17 -14.15 -33.60
C TYR A 40 17.16 -13.63 -35.04
N TRP A 41 18.15 -12.80 -35.37
CA TRP A 41 18.63 -12.58 -36.74
C TRP A 41 20.11 -12.19 -36.72
N GLU A 42 20.79 -12.37 -37.86
CA GLU A 42 22.18 -11.97 -38.06
C GLU A 42 22.37 -11.15 -39.35
N MET A 43 23.34 -10.24 -39.31
CA MET A 43 23.81 -9.45 -40.45
C MET A 43 25.33 -9.45 -40.48
N SER A 44 25.95 -9.53 -41.65
CA SER A 44 27.40 -9.39 -41.80
C SER A 44 27.82 -7.93 -41.76
N ILE A 45 28.94 -7.64 -41.08
CA ILE A 45 29.63 -6.34 -41.07
C ILE A 45 30.98 -6.50 -41.81
N SER A 46 31.73 -5.41 -41.99
CA SER A 46 33.09 -5.42 -42.53
C SER A 46 34.03 -6.36 -41.74
N ASP A 47 35.06 -6.87 -42.42
CA ASP A 47 36.17 -7.63 -41.82
C ASP A 47 35.79 -8.92 -41.06
N GLY A 48 34.67 -9.55 -41.42
CA GLY A 48 34.24 -10.84 -40.85
C GLY A 48 33.50 -10.74 -39.52
N GLU A 49 33.28 -9.52 -39.01
CA GLU A 49 32.38 -9.26 -37.90
C GLU A 49 30.91 -9.45 -38.30
N LYS A 50 30.07 -9.72 -37.32
CA LYS A 50 28.64 -9.89 -37.47
C LYS A 50 27.90 -9.06 -36.44
N LEU A 51 26.72 -8.61 -36.83
CA LEU A 51 25.73 -8.02 -35.96
C LEU A 51 24.64 -9.06 -35.69
N LEU A 52 24.44 -9.42 -34.43
CA LEU A 52 23.42 -10.37 -34.00
C LEU A 52 22.37 -9.63 -33.19
N PHE A 53 21.10 -9.87 -33.51
CA PHE A 53 20.01 -9.60 -32.58
C PHE A 53 19.62 -10.90 -31.92
N VAL A 54 19.63 -10.92 -30.60
CA VAL A 54 19.40 -12.15 -29.83
C VAL A 54 18.43 -11.88 -28.69
N ARG A 55 17.35 -12.67 -28.66
CA ARG A 55 16.48 -12.78 -27.49
C ARG A 55 17.05 -13.82 -26.54
N PHE A 56 17.41 -13.41 -25.34
CA PHE A 56 17.67 -14.29 -24.21
C PHE A 56 16.35 -14.52 -23.45
N PHE A 57 15.84 -15.75 -23.47
CA PHE A 57 14.57 -16.10 -22.83
C PHE A 57 14.79 -17.02 -21.62
N SER A 58 14.18 -16.67 -20.48
CA SER A 58 14.13 -17.48 -19.26
C SER A 58 12.74 -17.36 -18.61
N PRO A 59 11.96 -18.45 -18.50
CA PRO A 59 10.57 -18.37 -18.06
C PRO A 59 10.43 -17.94 -16.59
N VAL A 60 9.34 -17.23 -16.29
CA VAL A 60 8.99 -16.78 -14.93
C VAL A 60 7.95 -17.72 -14.30
N VAL A 61 8.30 -18.28 -13.15
CA VAL A 61 7.43 -19.09 -12.31
C VAL A 61 6.67 -18.16 -11.37
N GLN A 62 5.36 -18.06 -11.56
CA GLN A 62 4.48 -17.17 -10.77
C GLN A 62 4.09 -17.71 -9.39
N ARG A 63 4.65 -18.86 -8.97
CA ARG A 63 4.45 -19.39 -7.61
C ARG A 63 5.11 -18.47 -6.59
N GLU A 64 4.34 -18.02 -5.59
CA GLU A 64 4.78 -17.04 -4.57
C GLU A 64 6.10 -17.44 -3.89
N GLU A 65 6.30 -18.75 -3.68
CA GLU A 65 7.46 -19.34 -3.01
C GLU A 65 8.80 -19.09 -3.73
N VAL A 66 8.75 -18.94 -5.07
CA VAL A 66 9.96 -18.90 -5.92
C VAL A 66 9.97 -17.73 -6.89
N SER A 67 8.86 -17.01 -7.06
CA SER A 67 8.72 -15.95 -8.05
C SER A 67 9.78 -14.86 -7.89
N LEU A 68 9.96 -14.32 -6.69
CA LEU A 68 10.99 -13.31 -6.43
C LEU A 68 12.39 -13.82 -6.78
N GLY A 69 12.76 -15.00 -6.27
CA GLY A 69 14.07 -15.59 -6.55
C GLY A 69 14.32 -15.89 -8.02
N ASN A 70 13.28 -16.27 -8.75
CA ASN A 70 13.35 -16.49 -10.19
C ASN A 70 13.58 -15.18 -10.95
N ILE A 71 12.93 -14.09 -10.54
CA ILE A 71 13.16 -12.74 -11.11
C ILE A 71 14.61 -12.29 -10.86
N LEU A 72 15.12 -12.48 -9.64
CA LEU A 72 16.52 -12.18 -9.31
C LEU A 72 17.48 -13.03 -10.14
N PHE A 73 17.18 -14.32 -10.33
CA PHE A 73 17.97 -15.22 -11.16
C PHE A 73 17.96 -14.81 -12.64
N ASN A 74 16.80 -14.41 -13.20
CA ASN A 74 16.72 -13.92 -14.57
C ASN A 74 17.57 -12.65 -14.78
N SER A 75 17.54 -11.71 -13.82
CA SER A 75 18.40 -10.53 -13.84
C SER A 75 19.89 -10.90 -13.79
N PHE A 76 20.27 -11.88 -12.96
CA PHE A 76 21.62 -12.43 -12.94
C PHE A 76 22.02 -13.02 -14.29
N LEU A 77 21.16 -13.84 -14.92
CA LEU A 77 21.45 -14.46 -16.21
C LEU A 77 21.66 -13.42 -17.32
N GLY A 78 20.79 -12.41 -17.42
CA GLY A 78 20.96 -11.34 -18.42
C GLY A 78 22.28 -10.57 -18.26
N LYS A 79 22.68 -10.29 -17.01
CA LYS A 79 23.95 -9.63 -16.70
C LYS A 79 25.17 -10.53 -16.93
N ALA A 80 25.05 -11.82 -16.59
CA ALA A 80 26.07 -12.82 -16.88
C ALA A 80 26.29 -13.00 -18.38
N PHE A 81 25.22 -12.96 -19.19
CA PHE A 81 25.33 -13.01 -20.64
C PHE A 81 26.14 -11.83 -21.20
N THR A 82 25.88 -10.62 -20.71
CA THR A 82 26.65 -9.44 -21.14
C THR A 82 28.14 -9.58 -20.81
N ARG A 83 28.47 -10.06 -19.60
CA ARG A 83 29.88 -10.32 -19.23
C ARG A 83 30.52 -11.40 -20.08
N ALA A 84 29.79 -12.48 -20.40
CA ALA A 84 30.28 -13.56 -21.24
C ALA A 84 30.60 -13.09 -22.66
N VAL A 85 29.80 -12.19 -23.23
CA VAL A 85 30.09 -11.62 -24.56
C VAL A 85 31.35 -10.76 -24.53
N VAL A 86 31.49 -9.89 -23.53
CA VAL A 86 32.59 -8.92 -23.44
C VAL A 86 33.92 -9.58 -23.02
N GLU A 87 33.92 -10.82 -22.51
CA GLU A 87 35.14 -11.59 -22.22
C GLU A 87 35.99 -11.83 -23.49
N ASN A 88 35.41 -11.74 -24.68
CA ASN A 88 36.14 -11.63 -25.93
C ASN A 88 36.32 -10.14 -26.26
N ASP A 89 37.53 -9.59 -26.13
CA ASP A 89 37.85 -8.16 -26.30
C ASP A 89 37.35 -7.52 -27.62
N SER A 90 37.06 -8.34 -28.64
CA SER A 90 36.51 -7.91 -29.93
C SER A 90 34.98 -7.79 -29.98
N SER A 91 34.28 -8.25 -28.95
CA SER A 91 32.81 -8.35 -28.91
C SER A 91 32.19 -7.29 -28.00
N LYS A 92 31.05 -6.75 -28.43
CA LYS A 92 30.25 -5.79 -27.68
C LYS A 92 28.80 -6.23 -27.65
N ALA A 93 28.15 -6.15 -26.49
CA ALA A 93 26.73 -6.43 -26.32
C ALA A 93 26.05 -5.24 -25.63
N GLU A 94 24.92 -4.83 -26.19
CA GLU A 94 24.07 -3.77 -25.66
C GLU A 94 22.65 -4.31 -25.49
N LEU A 95 22.04 -4.05 -24.34
CA LEU A 95 20.64 -4.39 -24.10
C LEU A 95 19.76 -3.32 -24.76
N VAL A 96 18.84 -3.76 -25.61
CA VAL A 96 17.86 -2.86 -26.26
C VAL A 96 16.64 -2.66 -25.36
N ALA A 97 16.09 -3.76 -24.83
CA ALA A 97 14.92 -3.76 -23.96
C ALA A 97 14.82 -5.10 -23.22
N ASN A 98 14.08 -5.12 -22.10
CA ASN A 98 13.74 -6.37 -21.43
C ASN A 98 12.35 -6.34 -20.78
N ASP A 99 11.71 -7.51 -20.68
CA ASP A 99 10.67 -7.75 -19.69
C ASP A 99 11.21 -8.69 -18.59
N LEU A 100 10.34 -9.44 -17.90
CA LEU A 100 10.77 -10.38 -16.86
C LEU A 100 11.31 -11.70 -17.43
N GLU A 101 10.92 -12.07 -18.64
CA GLU A 101 11.27 -13.35 -19.27
C GLU A 101 12.27 -13.18 -20.41
N SER A 102 12.26 -12.04 -21.09
CA SER A 102 12.96 -11.81 -22.34
C SER A 102 13.87 -10.59 -22.24
N TYR A 103 15.14 -10.78 -22.56
CA TYR A 103 16.14 -9.73 -22.72
C TYR A 103 16.56 -9.70 -24.19
N TYR A 104 16.47 -8.54 -24.82
CA TYR A 104 16.78 -8.37 -26.24
C TYR A 104 18.11 -7.64 -26.38
N PHE A 105 19.12 -8.33 -26.92
CA PHE A 105 20.46 -7.81 -27.10
C PHE A 105 20.76 -7.55 -28.56
N LEU A 106 21.51 -6.47 -28.82
CA LEU A 106 22.23 -6.26 -30.07
C LEU A 106 23.72 -6.51 -29.79
N ILE A 107 24.34 -7.37 -30.58
CA ILE A 107 25.68 -7.88 -30.31
C ILE A 107 26.53 -7.73 -31.57
N ARG A 108 27.65 -7.02 -31.44
CA ARG A 108 28.70 -6.98 -32.46
C ARG A 108 29.79 -7.98 -32.06
N THR A 109 30.04 -9.00 -32.87
CA THR A 109 30.96 -10.08 -32.51
C THR A 109 31.50 -10.80 -33.75
N THR A 110 32.57 -11.57 -33.57
CA THR A 110 33.05 -12.57 -34.54
C THR A 110 32.52 -13.98 -34.24
N SER A 111 31.97 -14.19 -33.05
CA SER A 111 31.44 -15.48 -32.59
C SER A 111 30.04 -15.76 -33.15
N ASP A 112 29.71 -17.04 -33.33
CA ASP A 112 28.33 -17.45 -33.58
C ASP A 112 27.54 -17.67 -32.27
N VAL A 113 26.22 -17.87 -32.38
CA VAL A 113 25.33 -18.06 -31.22
C VAL A 113 25.73 -19.29 -30.38
N ALA A 114 26.26 -20.35 -30.99
CA ALA A 114 26.65 -21.55 -30.27
C ALA A 114 27.90 -21.30 -29.41
N GLN A 115 28.88 -20.60 -29.98
CA GLN A 115 30.08 -20.16 -29.24
C GLN A 115 29.72 -19.22 -28.10
N LEU A 116 28.83 -18.25 -28.32
CA LEU A 116 28.33 -17.37 -27.26
C LEU A 116 27.60 -18.15 -26.15
N ALA A 117 26.85 -19.19 -26.52
CA ALA A 117 26.17 -20.04 -25.57
C ALA A 117 27.16 -20.83 -24.69
N ASP A 118 28.25 -21.34 -25.25
CA ASP A 118 29.31 -22.03 -24.51
C ASP A 118 30.04 -21.10 -23.54
N THR A 119 30.43 -19.90 -24.01
CA THR A 119 31.07 -18.88 -23.15
C THR A 119 30.15 -18.46 -22.01
N PHE A 120 28.86 -18.26 -22.30
CA PHE A 120 27.85 -17.97 -21.27
C PHE A 120 27.74 -19.08 -20.23
N ARG A 121 27.70 -20.34 -20.67
CA ARG A 121 27.64 -21.50 -19.77
C ARG A 121 28.83 -21.49 -18.80
N SER A 122 30.03 -21.24 -19.30
CA SER A 122 31.25 -21.12 -18.47
C SER A 122 31.19 -19.94 -17.50
N GLU A 123 30.67 -18.79 -17.92
CA GLU A 123 30.52 -17.61 -17.04
C GLU A 123 29.51 -17.85 -15.91
N VAL A 124 28.38 -18.51 -16.19
CA VAL A 124 27.41 -18.88 -15.16
C VAL A 124 28.05 -19.84 -14.16
N GLU A 125 28.75 -20.88 -14.63
CA GLU A 125 29.44 -21.85 -13.78
C GLU A 125 30.46 -21.17 -12.86
N ARG A 126 31.31 -20.30 -13.43
CA ARG A 126 32.30 -19.51 -12.69
C ARG A 126 31.68 -18.59 -11.65
N SER A 127 30.50 -18.05 -11.94
CA SER A 127 29.78 -17.10 -11.06
C SER A 127 28.91 -17.76 -9.99
N LEU A 128 28.71 -19.09 -10.00
CA LEU A 128 27.87 -19.78 -9.02
C LEU A 128 28.27 -19.51 -7.56
N PRO A 129 29.57 -19.56 -7.17
CA PRO A 129 29.97 -19.24 -5.79
C PRO A 129 29.56 -17.83 -5.35
N ASP A 130 29.71 -16.83 -6.24
CA ASP A 130 29.37 -15.44 -5.95
C ASP A 130 27.85 -15.24 -5.88
N LEU A 131 27.09 -15.91 -6.75
CA LEU A 131 25.62 -15.90 -6.69
C LEU A 131 25.12 -16.39 -5.33
N PHE A 132 25.67 -17.50 -4.84
CA PHE A 132 25.29 -18.07 -3.54
C PHE A 132 25.83 -17.27 -2.35
N PHE A 133 27.11 -16.91 -2.35
CA PHE A 133 27.82 -16.46 -1.14
C PHE A 133 28.48 -15.08 -1.25
N GLY A 134 28.53 -14.50 -2.44
CA GLY A 134 29.07 -13.17 -2.67
C GLY A 134 28.24 -12.09 -1.98
N GLU A 135 28.88 -10.95 -1.72
CA GLU A 135 28.21 -9.73 -1.25
C GLU A 135 27.32 -9.15 -2.36
N GLN A 136 26.41 -8.26 -1.98
CA GLN A 136 25.53 -7.60 -2.93
C GLN A 136 26.32 -6.84 -4.00
N ASP A 137 26.15 -7.25 -5.27
CA ASP A 137 26.75 -6.62 -6.45
C ASP A 137 25.65 -6.49 -7.51
N LYS A 138 25.01 -5.31 -7.53
CA LYS A 138 23.90 -5.01 -8.45
C LYS A 138 24.36 -5.07 -9.91
N ALA A 139 25.59 -4.70 -10.22
CA ALA A 139 26.12 -4.74 -11.59
C ALA A 139 26.27 -6.18 -12.11
N LYS A 140 26.57 -7.13 -11.22
CA LYS A 140 26.60 -8.56 -11.57
C LYS A 140 25.25 -9.27 -11.50
N GLY A 141 24.23 -8.61 -10.95
CA GLY A 141 22.91 -9.22 -10.69
C GLY A 141 22.91 -10.08 -9.43
N ILE A 142 23.83 -9.83 -8.49
CA ILE A 142 23.90 -10.51 -7.21
C ILE A 142 23.19 -9.63 -6.18
N TYR A 143 22.06 -10.13 -5.67
CA TYR A 143 21.20 -9.39 -4.76
C TYR A 143 21.23 -10.00 -3.35
N GLY A 144 21.21 -9.15 -2.32
CA GLY A 144 21.23 -9.58 -0.92
C GLY A 144 22.60 -9.99 -0.39
N ASP A 145 22.72 -10.00 0.93
CA ASP A 145 23.94 -10.33 1.65
C ASP A 145 23.77 -11.57 2.51
N LEU A 146 24.82 -12.40 2.57
CA LEU A 146 24.80 -13.64 3.33
C LEU A 146 24.51 -13.41 4.82
N SER A 147 24.98 -12.29 5.39
CA SER A 147 24.81 -11.91 6.80
C SER A 147 23.33 -11.88 7.25
N ARG A 148 22.40 -11.59 6.33
CA ARG A 148 20.95 -11.58 6.59
C ARG A 148 20.38 -12.98 6.88
N MET A 149 21.13 -14.03 6.53
CA MET A 149 20.77 -15.42 6.81
C MET A 149 21.36 -15.95 8.13
N PHE A 150 22.12 -15.13 8.88
CA PHE A 150 22.68 -15.47 10.20
C PHE A 150 21.89 -14.82 11.35
N THR A 151 20.57 -14.99 11.37
CA THR A 151 19.71 -14.35 12.39
C THR A 151 19.19 -15.29 13.47
N PHE A 152 19.51 -16.57 13.42
CA PHE A 152 18.97 -17.59 14.31
C PHE A 152 19.62 -17.59 15.71
N ARG A 153 18.79 -17.77 16.75
CA ARG A 153 19.20 -17.74 18.19
C ARG A 153 19.00 -19.06 18.92
N LYS A 154 18.25 -19.98 18.33
CA LYS A 154 18.05 -21.37 18.76
C LYS A 154 18.17 -22.24 17.52
N THR A 155 18.58 -23.48 17.73
CA THR A 155 18.80 -24.46 16.66
C THR A 155 17.71 -25.53 16.61
N ASP A 156 16.53 -25.20 17.15
CA ASP A 156 15.34 -26.07 17.15
C ASP A 156 14.84 -26.38 15.71
N PHE A 157 15.37 -25.70 14.69
CA PHE A 157 15.09 -25.91 13.26
C PHE A 157 16.30 -25.51 12.39
N GLU A 158 16.45 -26.10 11.21
CA GLU A 158 17.51 -25.79 10.23
C GLU A 158 17.36 -24.35 9.72
N PRO A 159 18.16 -23.40 10.23
CA PRO A 159 17.86 -21.98 10.08
C PRO A 159 18.49 -21.36 8.82
N PHE A 160 19.38 -22.10 8.16
CA PHE A 160 20.06 -21.70 6.93
C PHE A 160 19.66 -22.66 5.80
N PRO A 161 19.32 -22.16 4.59
CA PRO A 161 18.81 -22.96 3.48
C PRO A 161 19.90 -23.74 2.71
N VAL A 162 20.71 -24.51 3.44
CA VAL A 162 21.80 -25.36 2.92
C VAL A 162 21.37 -26.34 1.82
N TYR A 163 20.08 -26.67 1.77
CA TYR A 163 19.46 -27.60 0.83
C TYR A 163 19.32 -27.10 -0.59
N ALA A 164 19.45 -25.79 -0.80
CA ALA A 164 19.56 -25.22 -2.13
C ALA A 164 21.02 -25.23 -2.62
N VAL A 165 21.98 -25.41 -1.72
CA VAL A 165 23.41 -25.34 -2.01
C VAL A 165 23.88 -26.68 -2.56
N PRO A 166 24.55 -26.72 -3.72
CA PRO A 166 25.14 -27.94 -4.24
C PRO A 166 26.37 -28.36 -3.44
N GLN A 167 26.56 -29.67 -3.31
CA GLN A 167 27.61 -30.25 -2.45
C GLN A 167 29.02 -29.82 -2.86
N PHE A 168 29.28 -29.63 -4.15
CA PHE A 168 30.58 -29.16 -4.66
C PHE A 168 30.92 -27.72 -4.25
N LEU A 169 29.94 -26.93 -3.78
CA LEU A 169 30.13 -25.57 -3.27
C LEU A 169 30.32 -25.50 -1.75
N ALA A 170 30.30 -26.62 -1.03
CA ALA A 170 30.44 -26.62 0.41
C ALA A 170 31.78 -26.02 0.93
N PRO A 171 32.94 -26.19 0.26
CA PRO A 171 34.16 -25.47 0.65
C PRO A 171 34.03 -23.94 0.55
N GLN A 172 33.33 -23.43 -0.46
CA GLN A 172 33.07 -22.01 -0.64
C GLN A 172 32.06 -21.49 0.40
N LEU A 173 31.04 -22.29 0.73
CA LEU A 173 30.14 -22.01 1.84
C LEU A 173 30.90 -21.91 3.16
N GLU A 174 31.84 -22.82 3.43
CA GLU A 174 32.66 -22.77 4.65
C GLU A 174 33.48 -21.49 4.74
N LYS A 175 34.13 -21.07 3.65
CA LYS A 175 34.86 -19.79 3.61
C LYS A 175 33.96 -18.60 3.89
N ALA A 176 32.73 -18.63 3.37
CA ALA A 176 31.75 -17.57 3.61
C ALA A 176 31.22 -17.57 5.06
N VAL A 177 30.93 -18.75 5.61
CA VAL A 177 30.56 -18.94 7.03
C VAL A 177 31.69 -18.47 7.95
N ARG A 178 32.94 -18.82 7.66
CA ARG A 178 34.14 -18.36 8.36
C ARG A 178 34.21 -16.84 8.40
N LYS A 179 33.97 -16.16 7.26
CA LYS A 179 33.95 -14.68 7.18
C LYS A 179 32.85 -14.08 8.06
N GLU A 180 31.63 -14.60 8.00
CA GLU A 180 30.50 -14.12 8.81
C GLU A 180 30.68 -14.43 10.31
N LEU A 181 31.23 -15.59 10.65
CA LEU A 181 31.53 -15.96 12.03
C LEU A 181 32.59 -15.01 12.63
N ASN A 182 33.62 -14.65 11.86
CA ASN A 182 34.61 -13.66 12.31
C ASN A 182 33.98 -12.29 12.57
N LYS A 183 32.97 -11.88 11.80
CA LYS A 183 32.19 -10.65 12.08
C LYS A 183 31.39 -10.78 13.38
N LEU A 184 30.73 -11.93 13.60
CA LEU A 184 29.97 -12.21 14.83
C LEU A 184 30.86 -12.29 16.08
N LEU A 185 32.10 -12.74 15.94
CA LEU A 185 33.12 -12.81 16.99
C LEU A 185 33.94 -11.51 17.11
N ASN A 186 33.56 -10.42 16.44
CA ASN A 186 34.14 -9.12 16.73
C ASN A 186 33.64 -8.62 18.10
N PRO A 187 34.50 -8.11 19.01
CA PRO A 187 34.09 -7.66 20.34
C PRO A 187 32.89 -6.70 20.35
N SER A 188 32.80 -5.78 19.39
CA SER A 188 31.70 -4.79 19.31
C SER A 188 30.36 -5.40 18.91
N VAL A 189 30.37 -6.52 18.18
CA VAL A 189 29.18 -7.21 17.68
C VAL A 189 28.76 -8.34 18.64
N PHE A 190 29.74 -9.08 19.18
CA PHE A 190 29.54 -10.29 19.96
C PHE A 190 28.66 -10.05 21.19
N LEU A 191 28.85 -8.93 21.89
CA LEU A 191 28.10 -8.57 23.10
C LEU A 191 26.58 -8.68 22.90
N ASN A 192 26.09 -8.27 21.73
CA ASN A 192 24.66 -8.25 21.40
C ASN A 192 24.20 -9.51 20.62
N ARG A 193 25.11 -10.43 20.30
CA ARG A 193 24.88 -11.56 19.37
C ARG A 193 25.44 -12.90 19.86
N VAL A 194 25.74 -13.04 21.16
CA VAL A 194 26.32 -14.27 21.75
C VAL A 194 25.57 -15.55 21.34
N ARG A 195 24.24 -15.56 21.48
CA ARG A 195 23.40 -16.73 21.10
C ARG A 195 23.47 -17.06 19.61
N THR A 196 23.57 -16.04 18.76
CA THR A 196 23.70 -16.21 17.30
C THR A 196 25.07 -16.78 16.94
N ALA A 197 26.15 -16.30 17.56
CA ALA A 197 27.49 -16.85 17.37
C ALA A 197 27.57 -18.34 17.80
N LEU A 198 27.03 -18.66 18.99
CA LEU A 198 26.93 -20.04 19.48
C LEU A 198 26.14 -20.94 18.53
N ALA A 199 24.95 -20.50 18.12
CA ALA A 199 24.11 -21.25 17.20
C ALA A 199 24.79 -21.46 15.84
N THR A 200 25.47 -20.43 15.32
CA THR A 200 26.19 -20.48 14.03
C THR A 200 27.31 -21.52 14.05
N ILE A 201 28.18 -21.46 15.07
CA ILE A 201 29.28 -22.42 15.22
C ILE A 201 28.73 -23.84 15.31
N THR A 202 27.71 -24.01 16.14
CA THR A 202 27.12 -25.32 16.41
C THR A 202 26.42 -25.89 15.17
N PHE A 203 25.77 -25.04 14.37
CA PHE A 203 25.13 -25.46 13.13
C PHE A 203 26.16 -25.91 12.09
N PHE A 204 27.13 -25.07 11.73
CA PHE A 204 28.03 -25.40 10.63
C PHE A 204 29.15 -26.39 10.98
N TYR A 205 29.56 -26.49 12.25
CA TYR A 205 30.66 -27.37 12.68
C TYR A 205 30.20 -28.54 13.58
N GLY A 206 28.92 -28.60 13.96
CA GLY A 206 28.35 -29.75 14.65
C GLY A 206 28.37 -31.02 13.79
N ARG A 207 28.54 -32.18 14.42
CA ARG A 207 28.69 -33.48 13.73
C ARG A 207 27.44 -34.36 13.81
N THR A 208 26.49 -34.02 14.67
CA THR A 208 25.26 -34.81 14.88
C THR A 208 24.00 -33.93 14.89
N SER A 209 22.92 -34.44 14.30
CA SER A 209 21.59 -33.83 14.25
C SER A 209 20.57 -34.57 15.14
N GLY A 210 19.34 -34.07 15.23
CA GLY A 210 18.24 -34.67 16.03
C GLY A 210 18.10 -34.12 17.46
N GLY A 211 17.06 -34.57 18.19
CA GLY A 211 16.63 -34.05 19.51
C GLY A 211 17.70 -34.00 20.62
N SER A 212 18.80 -34.73 20.43
CA SER A 212 19.97 -34.79 21.32
C SER A 212 21.30 -34.58 20.57
N GLY A 213 21.25 -34.11 19.33
CA GLY A 213 22.42 -33.83 18.49
C GLY A 213 23.06 -32.47 18.80
N ASP A 214 24.31 -32.30 18.36
CA ASP A 214 25.10 -31.07 18.51
C ASP A 214 24.31 -29.87 18.01
N VAL A 215 23.80 -30.00 16.79
CA VAL A 215 23.20 -28.91 16.03
C VAL A 215 22.11 -28.24 16.84
N GLN A 216 21.24 -29.02 17.51
CA GLN A 216 20.07 -28.50 18.25
C GLN A 216 20.40 -27.96 19.65
N SER A 217 21.64 -28.09 20.14
CA SER A 217 22.00 -27.64 21.48
C SER A 217 23.46 -27.22 21.56
N PRO A 218 23.75 -25.90 21.55
CA PRO A 218 25.11 -25.40 21.77
C PRO A 218 25.74 -25.92 23.06
N ALA A 219 24.93 -26.07 24.12
CA ALA A 219 25.39 -26.65 25.38
C ALA A 219 25.83 -28.12 25.25
N ASN A 220 25.11 -28.92 24.44
CA ASN A 220 25.46 -30.31 24.17
C ASN A 220 26.72 -30.41 23.31
N PHE A 221 26.85 -29.55 22.28
CA PHE A 221 28.03 -29.52 21.44
C PHE A 221 29.30 -29.19 22.25
N ILE A 222 29.22 -28.19 23.14
CA ILE A 222 30.34 -27.82 24.02
C ILE A 222 30.65 -28.92 25.03
N ASP A 223 29.64 -29.57 25.61
CA ASP A 223 29.81 -30.73 26.51
C ASP A 223 30.62 -31.85 25.83
N ARG A 224 30.29 -32.16 24.56
CA ARG A 224 31.00 -33.18 23.77
C ARG A 224 32.41 -32.80 23.40
N LEU A 225 32.64 -31.54 23.01
CA LEU A 225 33.99 -31.02 22.74
C LEU A 225 34.93 -31.11 23.95
N VAL A 226 34.38 -31.26 25.16
CA VAL A 226 35.15 -31.41 26.42
C VAL A 226 35.25 -32.87 26.85
N ASN A 227 34.17 -33.65 26.74
CA ASN A 227 34.03 -34.93 27.42
C ASN A 227 33.96 -36.17 26.50
N GLU A 228 33.86 -36.00 25.17
CA GLU A 228 33.81 -37.13 24.23
C GLU A 228 35.10 -37.24 23.40
N GLU A 229 35.78 -38.39 23.47
CA GLU A 229 37.03 -38.67 22.74
C GLU A 229 36.88 -38.49 21.22
N ASP A 230 35.72 -38.82 20.67
CA ASP A 230 35.44 -38.67 19.23
C ASP A 230 35.54 -37.22 18.74
N TYR A 231 35.42 -36.24 19.64
CA TYR A 231 35.53 -34.79 19.37
C TYR A 231 36.93 -34.23 19.68
N ASP A 232 37.95 -35.09 19.76
CA ASP A 232 39.37 -34.75 19.94
C ASP A 232 39.69 -33.93 21.21
N GLU A 233 38.77 -33.90 22.19
CA GLU A 233 38.89 -33.10 23.42
C GLU A 233 39.35 -31.65 23.15
N LEU A 234 38.80 -31.04 22.08
CA LEU A 234 39.25 -29.74 21.58
C LEU A 234 39.15 -28.60 22.62
N LEU A 235 38.32 -28.76 23.65
CA LEU A 235 38.13 -27.80 24.73
C LEU A 235 38.56 -28.36 26.08
N LYS A 236 39.33 -27.56 26.83
CA LYS A 236 39.71 -27.91 28.21
C LYS A 236 38.59 -27.60 29.19
N VAL A 237 38.32 -28.52 30.12
CA VAL A 237 37.30 -28.39 31.17
C VAL A 237 37.37 -27.03 31.89
N ASP A 238 38.56 -26.59 32.30
CA ASP A 238 38.73 -25.34 33.05
C ASP A 238 38.46 -24.08 32.21
N GLU A 239 38.72 -24.11 30.90
CA GLU A 239 38.40 -23.01 30.00
C GLU A 239 36.88 -22.85 29.87
N VAL A 240 36.15 -23.97 29.74
CA VAL A 240 34.68 -23.98 29.67
C VAL A 240 34.04 -23.55 30.99
N LYS A 241 34.52 -24.04 32.13
CA LYS A 241 34.03 -23.62 33.46
C LYS A 241 34.13 -22.11 33.66
N LYS A 242 35.28 -21.51 33.28
CA LYS A 242 35.50 -20.06 33.38
C LYS A 242 34.66 -19.26 32.39
N ALA A 243 34.53 -19.73 31.14
CA ALA A 243 33.74 -19.05 30.11
C ALA A 243 32.25 -19.02 30.46
N PHE A 244 31.69 -20.14 30.92
CA PHE A 244 30.27 -20.25 31.27
C PHE A 244 29.96 -19.93 32.73
N ASN A 245 30.96 -19.67 33.58
CA ASN A 245 30.79 -19.43 35.01
C ASN A 245 30.03 -20.59 35.71
N VAL A 246 30.47 -21.82 35.48
CA VAL A 246 29.83 -23.05 35.99
C VAL A 246 30.82 -23.91 36.79
N ALA A 247 30.30 -24.63 37.79
CA ALA A 247 31.11 -25.55 38.60
C ALA A 247 31.52 -26.83 37.84
N GLU A 248 30.67 -27.31 36.94
CA GLU A 248 30.87 -28.49 36.10
C GLU A 248 30.63 -28.14 34.64
N ALA A 249 31.49 -28.61 33.74
CA ALA A 249 31.33 -28.47 32.28
C ALA A 249 30.44 -29.62 31.76
N LYS A 250 29.13 -29.51 31.99
CA LYS A 250 28.10 -30.45 31.53
C LYS A 250 26.99 -29.71 30.79
N LYS A 251 26.28 -30.40 29.90
CA LYS A 251 25.16 -29.82 29.14
C LYS A 251 24.17 -29.01 29.99
N THR A 252 23.73 -29.54 31.13
CA THR A 252 22.67 -28.92 31.95
C THR A 252 23.14 -27.60 32.58
N THR A 253 24.37 -27.54 33.07
CA THR A 253 24.96 -26.34 33.68
C THR A 253 25.32 -25.29 32.63
N ILE A 254 25.90 -25.70 31.49
CA ILE A 254 26.20 -24.81 30.36
C ILE A 254 24.90 -24.22 29.80
N LYS A 255 23.86 -25.05 29.61
CA LYS A 255 22.56 -24.58 29.13
C LYS A 255 21.96 -23.55 30.07
N LYS A 256 21.97 -23.81 31.37
CA LYS A 256 21.48 -22.86 32.37
C LYS A 256 22.25 -21.54 32.31
N SER A 257 23.58 -21.60 32.16
CA SER A 257 24.40 -20.39 32.01
C SER A 257 24.02 -19.54 30.78
N ILE A 258 23.76 -20.18 29.63
CA ILE A 258 23.31 -19.50 28.40
C ILE A 258 21.89 -18.92 28.55
N ASP A 259 20.99 -19.67 29.17
CA ASP A 259 19.58 -19.30 29.36
C ASP A 259 19.45 -18.13 30.36
N ASP A 260 20.19 -18.20 31.47
CA ASP A 260 20.23 -17.19 32.56
C ASP A 260 21.22 -16.04 32.27
N GLU A 261 21.96 -16.09 31.16
CA GLU A 261 22.97 -15.10 30.73
C GLU A 261 24.07 -14.84 31.78
N THR A 262 24.51 -15.89 32.48
CA THR A 262 25.47 -15.80 33.60
C THR A 262 26.93 -16.07 33.22
N TYR A 263 27.21 -16.21 31.92
CA TYR A 263 28.55 -16.44 31.36
C TYR A 263 29.45 -15.19 31.37
N SER A 264 30.76 -15.39 31.28
CA SER A 264 31.73 -14.31 31.07
C SER A 264 31.87 -14.01 29.57
N VAL A 265 31.40 -12.84 29.13
CA VAL A 265 31.42 -12.43 27.72
C VAL A 265 32.83 -12.48 27.13
N GLU A 266 33.83 -11.91 27.82
CA GLU A 266 35.22 -11.86 27.37
C GLU A 266 35.82 -13.26 27.22
N ARG A 267 35.63 -14.12 28.23
CA ARG A 267 36.16 -15.49 28.24
C ARG A 267 35.46 -16.38 27.21
N LEU A 268 34.15 -16.21 27.04
CA LEU A 268 33.38 -16.93 26.04
C LEU A 268 33.81 -16.50 24.62
N LEU A 269 34.06 -15.22 24.39
CA LEU A 269 34.58 -14.73 23.11
C LEU A 269 35.93 -15.36 22.76
N ASP A 270 36.86 -15.40 23.71
CA ASP A 270 38.17 -16.03 23.51
C ASP A 270 38.03 -17.54 23.22
N LEU A 271 37.20 -18.24 24.00
CA LEU A 271 36.90 -19.66 23.81
C LEU A 271 36.38 -19.96 22.40
N LEU A 272 35.37 -19.22 21.95
CA LEU A 272 34.76 -19.42 20.62
C LEU A 272 35.71 -19.00 19.49
N SER A 273 36.50 -17.96 19.69
CA SER A 273 37.51 -17.51 18.72
C SER A 273 38.65 -18.51 18.56
N LYS A 274 39.06 -19.16 19.66
CA LYS A 274 40.03 -20.26 19.64
C LYS A 274 39.45 -21.48 18.93
N LEU A 275 38.23 -21.88 19.29
CA LEU A 275 37.54 -23.02 18.68
C LEU A 275 37.36 -22.85 17.16
N SER A 276 36.89 -21.67 16.74
CA SER A 276 36.74 -21.28 15.34
C SER A 276 38.07 -21.43 14.57
N ARG A 277 39.17 -20.90 15.12
CA ARG A 277 40.52 -21.05 14.52
C ARG A 277 40.94 -22.51 14.40
N THR A 278 40.64 -23.35 15.38
CA THR A 278 40.98 -24.78 15.35
C THR A 278 40.22 -25.52 14.23
N PHE A 279 38.92 -25.27 14.07
CA PHE A 279 38.15 -25.85 12.96
C PHE A 279 38.71 -25.41 11.62
N HIS A 280 38.96 -24.12 11.44
CA HIS A 280 39.52 -23.59 10.19
C HIS A 280 40.89 -24.20 9.87
N ALA A 281 41.80 -24.30 10.85
CA ALA A 281 43.11 -24.91 10.65
C ALA A 281 43.01 -26.39 10.25
N SER A 282 42.06 -27.13 10.84
CA SER A 282 41.82 -28.53 10.49
C SER A 282 41.29 -28.68 9.06
N ILE A 283 40.36 -27.82 8.66
CA ILE A 283 39.79 -27.82 7.30
C ILE A 283 40.85 -27.41 6.27
N ASP A 284 41.64 -26.38 6.57
CA ASP A 284 42.73 -25.90 5.71
C ASP A 284 43.86 -26.95 5.57
N SER A 285 44.04 -27.84 6.57
CA SER A 285 44.94 -29.00 6.46
C SER A 285 44.34 -30.20 5.71
N GLY A 286 43.17 -30.03 5.10
CA GLY A 286 42.51 -31.05 4.27
C GLY A 286 41.61 -32.03 5.03
N SER A 287 41.33 -31.79 6.32
CA SER A 287 40.42 -32.63 7.09
C SER A 287 38.96 -32.33 6.72
N THR A 288 38.22 -33.36 6.33
CA THR A 288 36.76 -33.27 6.13
C THR A 288 35.97 -33.46 7.43
N LYS A 289 36.64 -33.77 8.55
CA LYS A 289 36.00 -34.08 9.84
C LYS A 289 35.09 -32.95 10.34
N TRP A 290 35.51 -31.70 10.13
CA TRP A 290 34.81 -30.49 10.57
C TRP A 290 34.20 -29.69 9.43
N LEU A 291 34.46 -30.07 8.17
CA LEU A 291 33.89 -29.39 7.01
C LEU A 291 32.39 -29.72 6.94
N MET A 292 31.53 -28.82 7.44
CA MET A 292 30.07 -28.95 7.36
C MET A 292 29.57 -30.29 7.91
N GLY A 293 30.07 -30.70 9.08
CA GLY A 293 30.05 -32.07 9.60
C GLY A 293 28.74 -32.84 9.40
N PHE A 294 27.67 -32.45 10.10
CA PHE A 294 26.38 -33.14 9.98
C PHE A 294 25.71 -32.93 8.60
N LEU A 295 25.98 -31.80 7.93
CA LEU A 295 25.37 -31.47 6.63
C LEU A 295 25.84 -32.45 5.54
N TYR A 296 27.10 -32.88 5.59
CA TYR A 296 27.59 -33.96 4.73
C TYR A 296 27.06 -35.32 5.19
N LYS A 297 27.13 -35.61 6.50
CA LYS A 297 26.73 -36.91 7.05
C LYS A 297 25.27 -37.25 6.74
N ASP A 298 24.39 -36.25 6.81
CA ASP A 298 22.95 -36.42 6.61
C ASP A 298 22.51 -36.04 5.18
N GLU A 299 23.45 -35.90 4.23
CA GLU A 299 23.19 -35.62 2.81
C GLU A 299 22.29 -34.40 2.57
N LYS A 300 22.56 -33.30 3.28
CA LYS A 300 21.73 -32.09 3.26
C LYS A 300 21.91 -31.22 2.02
N PHE A 301 23.02 -31.37 1.30
CA PHE A 301 23.31 -30.61 0.09
C PHE A 301 22.61 -31.19 -1.15
N VAL A 302 22.50 -30.39 -2.22
CA VAL A 302 22.09 -30.93 -3.53
C VAL A 302 23.21 -31.82 -4.08
N SER A 303 22.95 -33.12 -4.19
CA SER A 303 23.88 -34.11 -4.74
C SER A 303 23.76 -34.16 -6.27
N LEU A 304 24.32 -33.14 -6.92
CA LEU A 304 24.48 -33.06 -8.39
C LEU A 304 25.90 -32.63 -8.70
N GLU A 305 26.48 -33.23 -9.74
CA GLU A 305 27.75 -32.76 -10.29
C GLU A 305 27.61 -31.36 -10.91
N PRO A 306 28.68 -30.56 -11.02
CA PRO A 306 28.62 -29.19 -11.52
C PRO A 306 27.91 -29.04 -12.87
N THR A 307 28.21 -29.92 -13.82
CA THR A 307 27.64 -29.92 -15.17
C THR A 307 26.15 -30.26 -15.18
N ASP A 308 25.71 -31.21 -14.36
CA ASP A 308 24.30 -31.59 -14.23
C ASP A 308 23.51 -30.51 -13.52
N TYR A 309 24.06 -29.95 -12.45
CA TYR A 309 23.47 -28.84 -11.72
C TYR A 309 23.24 -27.64 -12.64
N LEU A 310 24.24 -27.25 -13.42
CA LEU A 310 24.14 -26.17 -14.39
C LEU A 310 23.08 -26.44 -15.48
N SER A 311 23.00 -27.68 -15.96
CA SER A 311 21.99 -28.09 -16.94
C SER A 311 20.56 -27.96 -16.38
N VAL A 312 20.37 -28.21 -15.08
CA VAL A 312 19.08 -28.01 -14.40
C VAL A 312 18.75 -26.53 -14.25
N LEU A 313 19.74 -25.69 -13.92
CA LEU A 313 19.52 -24.24 -13.80
C LEU A 313 19.13 -23.59 -15.14
N LEU A 314 19.81 -24.01 -16.22
CA LEU A 314 19.61 -23.51 -17.57
C LEU A 314 18.54 -24.27 -18.36
N ALA A 315 17.82 -25.20 -17.72
CA ALA A 315 16.67 -25.85 -18.32
C ALA A 315 15.61 -24.80 -18.70
N ASP A 316 15.08 -24.95 -19.92
CA ASP A 316 14.10 -24.07 -20.55
C ASP A 316 14.59 -22.62 -20.80
N VAL A 317 15.89 -22.36 -20.62
CA VAL A 317 16.54 -21.10 -21.01
C VAL A 317 16.99 -21.20 -22.47
N GLN A 318 16.79 -20.13 -23.24
CA GLN A 318 17.11 -20.07 -24.67
C GLN A 318 17.91 -18.81 -25.01
N LEU A 319 18.88 -18.95 -25.91
CA LEU A 319 19.61 -17.87 -26.53
C LEU A 319 19.28 -17.86 -28.03
N GLY A 320 18.40 -16.96 -28.44
CA GLY A 320 17.84 -16.95 -29.78
C GLY A 320 17.12 -18.26 -30.09
N TYR A 321 17.59 -19.00 -31.10
CA TYR A 321 17.05 -20.31 -31.44
C TYR A 321 17.68 -21.47 -30.64
N GLN A 322 18.75 -21.22 -29.87
CA GLN A 322 19.55 -22.24 -29.22
C GLN A 322 19.10 -22.46 -27.76
N PRO A 323 18.54 -23.63 -27.39
CA PRO A 323 18.30 -23.97 -25.99
C PRO A 323 19.60 -24.39 -25.29
N PHE A 324 19.79 -23.98 -24.04
CA PHE A 324 21.01 -24.32 -23.26
C PHE A 324 21.04 -25.76 -22.74
N ALA A 325 19.87 -26.29 -22.39
CA ALA A 325 19.71 -27.65 -21.94
C ALA A 325 18.31 -28.15 -22.30
N ARG A 326 18.23 -29.41 -22.74
CA ARG A 326 16.98 -30.17 -22.75
C ARG A 326 17.03 -31.14 -21.56
N PRO A 327 16.00 -31.19 -20.72
CA PRO A 327 16.02 -32.09 -19.57
C PRO A 327 16.22 -33.54 -20.06
N SER A 328 17.23 -34.22 -19.50
CA SER A 328 17.42 -35.64 -19.73
C SER A 328 16.25 -36.39 -19.10
N ALA A 329 15.69 -37.37 -19.81
CA ALA A 329 14.48 -38.12 -19.43
C ALA A 329 14.70 -39.09 -18.24
N GLY A 330 15.51 -38.71 -17.25
CA GLY A 330 16.08 -39.60 -16.23
C GLY A 330 15.30 -39.72 -14.92
N ASN A 331 14.28 -38.89 -14.65
CA ASN A 331 13.47 -39.00 -13.43
C ASN A 331 12.05 -38.46 -13.65
N VAL A 332 11.02 -39.26 -13.36
CA VAL A 332 9.61 -38.94 -13.67
C VAL A 332 8.91 -38.14 -12.55
N VAL A 333 9.65 -37.64 -11.56
CA VAL A 333 9.05 -36.91 -10.43
C VAL A 333 8.92 -35.43 -10.79
N PRO A 334 7.69 -34.88 -10.92
CA PRO A 334 7.49 -33.47 -11.21
C PRO A 334 7.89 -32.62 -10.01
N CYS A 335 8.54 -31.50 -10.30
CA CYS A 335 8.74 -30.45 -9.31
C CYS A 335 7.38 -29.87 -8.93
N ARG A 336 7.06 -29.84 -7.63
CA ARG A 336 5.78 -29.28 -7.17
C ARG A 336 5.56 -27.81 -7.55
N LEU A 337 6.65 -27.05 -7.72
CA LEU A 337 6.63 -25.60 -7.91
C LEU A 337 6.54 -25.22 -9.39
N CYS A 338 7.39 -25.79 -10.24
CA CYS A 338 7.44 -25.47 -11.68
C CYS A 338 6.96 -26.62 -12.60
N ASN A 339 6.56 -27.77 -12.06
CA ASN A 339 6.14 -28.99 -12.78
C ASN A 339 7.20 -29.64 -13.69
N VAL A 340 8.45 -29.16 -13.72
CA VAL A 340 9.53 -29.81 -14.47
C VAL A 340 9.83 -31.21 -13.92
N LEU A 341 9.98 -32.21 -14.79
CA LEU A 341 10.20 -33.62 -14.46
C LEU A 341 11.66 -33.89 -14.07
N TYR A 342 12.15 -33.20 -13.04
CA TYR A 342 13.48 -33.40 -12.48
C TYR A 342 13.56 -32.85 -11.05
N ALA A 343 12.82 -33.47 -10.12
CA ALA A 343 12.79 -33.04 -8.72
C ALA A 343 13.71 -33.91 -7.85
N SER A 344 14.77 -33.31 -7.31
CA SER A 344 15.79 -33.98 -6.49
C SER A 344 15.85 -33.48 -5.04
N VAL A 345 15.29 -32.30 -4.75
CA VAL A 345 15.34 -31.66 -3.42
C VAL A 345 14.03 -31.94 -2.69
N GLU A 346 14.08 -32.39 -1.43
CA GLU A 346 12.85 -32.59 -0.67
C GLU A 346 12.20 -31.25 -0.29
N GLU A 347 10.89 -31.11 -0.49
CA GLU A 347 10.21 -29.83 -0.29
C GLU A 347 10.26 -29.34 1.17
N ARG A 348 10.27 -30.25 2.16
CA ARG A 348 10.38 -29.88 3.58
C ARG A 348 11.62 -29.04 3.91
N TYR A 349 12.59 -29.04 3.00
CA TYR A 349 13.86 -28.33 3.11
C TYR A 349 13.96 -27.07 2.24
N VAL A 350 13.00 -26.88 1.33
CA VAL A 350 12.82 -25.63 0.61
C VAL A 350 11.81 -24.80 1.40
N THR A 351 12.09 -23.53 1.62
CA THR A 351 11.17 -22.69 2.41
C THR A 351 9.97 -22.29 1.55
N THR A 352 9.02 -23.21 1.38
CA THR A 352 7.87 -23.12 0.47
C THR A 352 6.59 -22.56 1.09
N GLY A 353 6.63 -21.96 2.27
CA GLY A 353 5.43 -21.39 2.91
C GLY A 353 4.39 -22.44 3.35
N LEU A 354 3.60 -22.07 4.39
CA LEU A 354 2.45 -22.76 5.03
C LEU A 354 2.51 -24.27 5.40
N ASN A 355 3.33 -25.09 4.74
CA ASN A 355 3.46 -26.54 4.92
C ASN A 355 4.89 -26.99 5.28
N SER A 356 5.94 -26.21 4.96
CA SER A 356 7.35 -26.59 5.18
C SER A 356 7.77 -26.73 6.66
N PHE A 357 6.81 -26.58 7.58
CA PHE A 357 7.05 -26.45 9.02
C PHE A 357 5.89 -26.94 9.91
N LYS A 358 4.85 -27.57 9.34
CA LYS A 358 3.92 -28.34 10.18
C LYS A 358 4.63 -29.64 10.52
N PHE A 359 4.67 -29.99 11.80
CA PHE A 359 5.13 -31.31 12.24
C PHE A 359 4.32 -32.39 11.51
N ASP A 360 4.88 -32.96 10.46
CA ASP A 360 4.36 -34.18 9.82
C ASP A 360 4.73 -35.42 10.64
N ASN A 361 4.73 -35.29 11.98
CA ASN A 361 4.79 -36.43 12.90
C ASN A 361 3.57 -37.37 12.75
N GLN A 362 2.59 -37.03 11.90
CA GLN A 362 1.38 -37.84 11.65
C GLN A 362 1.18 -38.30 10.20
N ARG A 363 2.12 -38.08 9.26
CA ARG A 363 1.92 -38.47 7.85
C ARG A 363 3.10 -39.24 7.23
N VAL A 364 3.43 -40.38 7.84
CA VAL A 364 4.38 -41.38 7.30
C VAL A 364 3.82 -42.14 6.06
N ARG A 365 2.89 -41.58 5.28
CA ARG A 365 2.15 -42.34 4.23
C ARG A 365 1.91 -41.64 2.88
N ARG A 366 2.55 -40.51 2.57
CA ARG A 366 2.58 -39.98 1.18
C ARG A 366 4.03 -39.77 0.76
N GLN A 367 4.37 -40.10 -0.49
CA GLN A 367 5.67 -39.79 -1.08
C GLN A 367 5.99 -38.32 -0.80
N ALA A 368 7.18 -38.02 -0.27
CA ALA A 368 7.59 -36.66 -0.01
C ALA A 368 7.57 -35.87 -1.34
N GLU A 369 6.84 -34.76 -1.35
CA GLU A 369 6.81 -33.85 -2.48
C GLU A 369 8.23 -33.27 -2.67
N LYS A 370 8.68 -33.17 -3.93
CA LYS A 370 10.04 -32.74 -4.28
C LYS A 370 10.02 -31.46 -5.10
N ALA A 371 11.08 -30.65 -4.94
CA ALA A 371 11.40 -29.50 -5.76
C ALA A 371 12.62 -29.80 -6.65
N CYS A 372 12.75 -29.09 -7.79
CA CYS A 372 13.98 -29.12 -8.58
C CYS A 372 15.04 -28.18 -7.99
N ALA A 373 16.31 -28.40 -8.34
CA ALA A 373 17.42 -27.57 -7.87
C ALA A 373 17.27 -26.09 -8.27
N LYS A 374 16.68 -25.80 -9.44
CA LYS A 374 16.39 -24.43 -9.90
C LYS A 374 15.40 -23.71 -8.97
N CYS A 375 14.29 -24.35 -8.61
CA CYS A 375 13.35 -23.78 -7.65
C CYS A 375 13.92 -23.66 -6.23
N ALA A 376 14.79 -24.60 -5.81
CA ALA A 376 15.50 -24.48 -4.53
C ALA A 376 16.43 -23.26 -4.52
N LEU A 377 17.20 -23.03 -5.60
CA LEU A 377 18.00 -21.82 -5.79
C LEU A 377 17.14 -20.55 -5.75
N HIS A 378 15.99 -20.53 -6.43
CA HIS A 378 15.08 -19.38 -6.37
C HIS A 378 14.66 -19.06 -4.92
N SER A 379 14.24 -20.07 -4.16
CA SER A 379 13.92 -19.89 -2.74
C SER A 379 15.12 -19.34 -1.94
N TYR A 380 16.33 -19.84 -2.22
CA TYR A 380 17.56 -19.36 -1.59
C TYR A 380 17.84 -17.89 -1.91
N LEU A 381 17.73 -17.47 -3.17
CA LEU A 381 17.99 -16.08 -3.58
C LEU A 381 17.00 -15.09 -2.94
N ALA A 382 15.73 -15.49 -2.84
CA ALA A 382 14.73 -14.69 -2.11
C ALA A 382 15.11 -14.55 -0.62
N GLN A 383 15.59 -15.62 0.02
CA GLN A 383 16.03 -15.57 1.42
C GLN A 383 17.34 -14.80 1.62
N LYS A 384 18.28 -14.88 0.69
CA LYS A 384 19.51 -14.08 0.72
C LYS A 384 19.19 -12.58 0.66
N LEU A 385 18.21 -12.19 -0.15
CA LEU A 385 17.74 -10.82 -0.23
C LEU A 385 17.03 -10.37 1.05
N LEU A 386 16.05 -11.14 1.52
CA LEU A 386 15.10 -10.72 2.57
C LEU A 386 15.52 -11.10 3.99
N GLY A 387 16.48 -12.01 4.13
CA GLY A 387 16.91 -12.60 5.40
C GLY A 387 16.08 -13.80 5.87
N THR A 388 16.59 -14.45 6.93
CA THR A 388 15.99 -15.67 7.53
C THR A 388 15.07 -15.39 8.72
N GLU A 389 14.97 -14.13 9.16
CA GLU A 389 14.13 -13.70 10.29
C GLU A 389 12.64 -13.56 9.93
N MET A 390 12.17 -14.50 9.12
CA MET A 390 10.78 -14.62 8.71
C MET A 390 9.93 -15.16 9.90
N VAL A 391 9.30 -14.22 10.58
CA VAL A 391 8.41 -14.24 11.75
C VAL A 391 7.67 -15.55 12.03
N SER A 392 7.77 -15.98 13.29
CA SER A 392 6.75 -16.78 13.96
C SER A 392 5.65 -15.87 14.53
N ALA A 393 4.67 -15.47 13.71
CA ALA A 393 3.48 -14.78 14.23
C ALA A 393 2.49 -15.85 14.72
N GLY A 394 2.43 -16.07 16.05
CA GLY A 394 1.44 -16.97 16.66
C GLY A 394 1.58 -18.45 16.27
N ARG A 395 2.81 -19.00 16.27
CA ARG A 395 3.15 -20.39 15.85
C ARG A 395 2.93 -20.68 14.36
N LYS A 396 2.80 -19.64 13.50
CA LYS A 396 2.76 -19.82 12.04
C LYS A 396 3.99 -19.22 11.35
N LEU A 397 4.43 -20.07 10.43
CA LEU A 397 5.59 -20.23 9.55
C LEU A 397 6.04 -18.98 8.78
N PRO A 398 7.29 -18.96 8.27
CA PRO A 398 7.88 -17.81 7.60
C PRO A 398 7.03 -17.29 6.44
N GLN A 399 6.88 -15.97 6.39
CA GLN A 399 6.08 -15.28 5.39
C GLN A 399 6.98 -14.84 4.23
N VAL A 400 6.96 -15.60 3.13
CA VAL A 400 7.53 -15.17 1.83
C VAL A 400 6.75 -13.93 1.36
N PRO A 401 7.39 -12.88 0.81
CA PRO A 401 6.67 -11.78 0.19
C PRO A 401 5.76 -12.34 -0.88
N LYS A 402 4.47 -12.06 -0.76
CA LYS A 402 3.51 -12.53 -1.75
C LYS A 402 3.57 -11.59 -2.94
N THR A 403 2.98 -11.99 -4.06
CA THR A 403 2.92 -11.16 -5.28
C THR A 403 2.34 -9.77 -5.01
N TYR A 404 1.47 -9.62 -4.00
CA TYR A 404 0.93 -8.34 -3.56
C TYR A 404 1.93 -7.41 -2.82
N ASN A 405 3.17 -7.84 -2.60
CA ASN A 405 4.26 -7.01 -2.07
C ASN A 405 5.21 -6.52 -3.17
N LEU A 406 5.05 -7.01 -4.40
CA LEU A 406 5.93 -6.69 -5.53
C LEU A 406 5.22 -5.69 -6.43
N ILE A 407 5.89 -4.57 -6.72
CA ILE A 407 5.47 -3.62 -7.75
C ILE A 407 6.58 -3.55 -8.78
N PHE A 408 6.23 -3.73 -10.05
CA PHE A 408 7.15 -3.47 -11.15
C PHE A 408 6.87 -2.09 -11.71
N HIS A 409 7.91 -1.41 -12.14
CA HIS A 409 7.83 -0.17 -12.89
C HIS A 409 8.81 -0.25 -14.04
N TYR A 410 8.46 0.26 -15.20
CA TYR A 410 9.42 0.39 -16.30
C TYR A 410 9.70 1.86 -16.53
N GLY A 411 10.96 2.28 -16.40
CA GLY A 411 11.32 3.70 -16.48
C GLY A 411 12.81 3.90 -16.77
N LYS A 412 13.17 5.12 -17.15
CA LYS A 412 14.56 5.50 -17.39
C LYS A 412 15.25 5.82 -16.07
N HIS A 413 16.15 4.94 -15.63
CA HIS A 413 16.91 5.12 -14.40
C HIS A 413 18.28 4.45 -14.53
N ASP A 414 19.33 5.16 -14.17
CA ASP A 414 20.64 4.54 -13.93
C ASP A 414 20.74 3.99 -12.49
N ASP A 415 21.89 3.39 -12.14
CA ASP A 415 22.11 2.83 -10.81
C ASP A 415 22.17 3.91 -9.70
N GLU A 416 22.58 5.13 -10.03
CA GLU A 416 22.61 6.25 -9.10
C GLU A 416 21.19 6.72 -8.78
N ASP A 417 20.33 6.84 -9.80
CA ASP A 417 18.91 7.17 -9.68
C ASP A 417 18.17 6.17 -8.80
N ILE A 418 18.40 4.86 -8.99
CA ILE A 418 17.77 3.83 -8.14
C ILE A 418 18.26 3.93 -6.69
N ASN A 419 19.54 4.18 -6.47
CA ASN A 419 20.07 4.35 -5.13
C ASN A 419 19.53 5.62 -4.46
N HIS A 420 19.42 6.72 -5.21
CA HIS A 420 18.77 7.95 -4.76
C HIS A 420 17.31 7.70 -4.40
N LEU A 421 16.53 7.07 -5.30
CA LEU A 421 15.13 6.72 -5.08
C LEU A 421 14.94 5.84 -3.84
N THR A 422 15.83 4.86 -3.64
CA THR A 422 15.85 4.02 -2.42
C THR A 422 15.99 4.90 -1.18
N ARG A 423 16.99 5.80 -1.14
CA ARG A 423 17.23 6.72 -0.02
C ARG A 423 16.09 7.70 0.21
N THR A 424 15.47 8.20 -0.86
CA THR A 424 14.32 9.13 -0.77
C THR A 424 13.11 8.44 -0.18
N ILE A 425 12.78 7.24 -0.66
CA ILE A 425 11.72 6.41 -0.07
C ILE A 425 12.08 6.10 1.39
N ASP A 426 13.36 5.81 1.67
CA ASP A 426 13.87 5.62 3.03
C ASP A 426 13.58 6.77 3.97
N LEU A 427 13.95 7.97 3.54
CA LEU A 427 13.76 9.20 4.28
C LEU A 427 12.28 9.48 4.52
N VAL A 428 11.43 9.43 3.50
CA VAL A 428 10.00 9.73 3.65
C VAL A 428 9.35 8.79 4.67
N TRP A 429 9.69 7.50 4.59
CA TRP A 429 9.12 6.51 5.52
C TRP A 429 9.59 6.72 6.95
N GLY A 430 10.88 7.03 7.13
CA GLY A 430 11.45 7.38 8.44
C GLY A 430 10.76 8.60 9.04
N LEU A 431 10.53 9.64 8.24
CA LEU A 431 9.81 10.85 8.67
C LEU A 431 8.35 10.56 9.03
N VAL A 432 7.66 9.73 8.26
CA VAL A 432 6.28 9.28 8.54
C VAL A 432 6.20 8.51 9.86
N GLN A 433 7.15 7.60 10.12
CA GLN A 433 7.20 6.84 11.38
C GLN A 433 7.55 7.75 12.57
N GLN A 434 8.57 8.58 12.45
CA GLN A 434 8.94 9.55 13.49
C GLN A 434 7.77 10.45 13.88
N ARG A 435 7.02 10.97 12.88
CA ARG A 435 5.83 11.78 13.13
C ARG A 435 4.76 10.99 13.88
N ARG A 436 4.52 9.74 13.49
CA ARG A 436 3.53 8.85 14.11
C ARG A 436 3.87 8.56 15.57
N GLU A 437 5.11 8.21 15.86
CA GLU A 437 5.60 7.94 17.21
C GLU A 437 5.51 9.20 18.09
N ALA A 438 5.96 10.35 17.56
CA ALA A 438 5.85 11.62 18.27
C ALA A 438 4.38 12.01 18.55
N GLU A 439 3.45 11.72 17.65
CA GLU A 439 2.01 11.93 17.89
C GLU A 439 1.41 11.00 18.93
N GLN A 440 1.88 9.76 18.99
CA GLN A 440 1.49 8.85 20.07
C GLN A 440 1.99 9.38 21.41
N ILE A 441 3.26 9.80 21.48
CA ILE A 441 3.86 10.40 22.69
C ILE A 441 3.10 11.67 23.08
N ARG A 442 2.79 12.56 22.14
CA ARG A 442 2.02 13.79 22.38
C ARG A 442 0.69 13.50 23.08
N ARG A 443 -0.03 12.49 22.62
CA ARG A 443 -1.34 12.10 23.18
C ARG A 443 -1.22 11.51 24.57
N GLU A 444 -0.31 10.57 24.75
CA GLU A 444 -0.07 9.94 26.05
C GLU A 444 0.41 10.98 27.08
N ALA A 445 1.27 11.92 26.65
CA ALA A 445 1.71 13.03 27.49
C ALA A 445 0.55 13.97 27.86
N ASN A 446 -0.31 14.37 26.91
CA ASN A 446 -1.47 15.22 27.19
C ASN A 446 -2.45 14.58 28.18
N GLU A 447 -2.78 13.30 28.03
CA GLU A 447 -3.64 12.59 28.99
C GLU A 447 -3.02 12.51 30.39
N GLN A 448 -1.70 12.26 30.45
CA GLN A 448 -0.97 12.19 31.71
C GLN A 448 -0.89 13.57 32.38
N ILE A 449 -0.59 14.63 31.63
CA ILE A 449 -0.56 16.02 32.12
C ILE A 449 -1.92 16.37 32.72
N LYS A 450 -3.02 16.15 31.98
CA LYS A 450 -4.37 16.43 32.50
C LYS A 450 -4.67 15.67 33.80
N THR A 451 -4.27 14.41 33.86
CA THR A 451 -4.46 13.58 35.07
C THR A 451 -3.59 14.07 36.24
N LEU A 452 -2.37 14.55 35.97
CA LEU A 452 -1.46 15.09 36.97
C LEU A 452 -1.94 16.45 37.48
N GLU A 453 -2.43 17.33 36.61
CA GLU A 453 -3.05 18.61 36.98
C GLU A 453 -4.25 18.39 37.92
N ASP A 454 -5.17 17.47 37.57
CA ASP A 454 -6.31 17.10 38.40
C ASP A 454 -5.90 16.53 39.77
N ARG A 455 -4.77 15.81 39.84
CA ARG A 455 -4.23 15.25 41.09
C ARG A 455 -3.55 16.32 41.94
N LEU A 456 -2.80 17.21 41.30
CA LEU A 456 -2.09 18.32 41.95
C LEU A 456 -3.08 19.27 42.64
N GLU A 457 -4.25 19.51 42.03
CA GLU A 457 -5.31 20.35 42.60
C GLU A 457 -5.93 19.74 43.88
N ARG A 458 -5.91 18.42 44.03
CA ARG A 458 -6.55 17.69 45.15
C ARG A 458 -5.58 17.26 46.26
N GLU A 459 -4.28 17.41 46.06
CA GLU A 459 -3.27 16.95 47.02
C GLU A 459 -2.96 18.05 48.04
N GLU A 460 -3.14 17.73 49.33
CA GLU A 460 -2.94 18.66 50.45
C GLU A 460 -1.56 18.50 51.10
N ASP A 461 -0.85 17.39 50.81
CA ASP A 461 0.51 17.13 51.31
C ASP A 461 1.57 17.82 50.45
N GLU A 462 2.30 18.76 51.06
CA GLU A 462 3.28 19.61 50.37
C GLU A 462 4.45 18.82 49.74
N GLN A 463 4.85 17.71 50.35
CA GLN A 463 5.95 16.89 49.84
C GLN A 463 5.52 16.12 48.58
N LYS A 464 4.31 15.54 48.60
CA LYS A 464 3.73 14.88 47.42
C LYS A 464 3.41 15.88 46.31
N LYS A 465 3.03 17.10 46.66
CA LYS A 465 2.78 18.17 45.69
C LYS A 465 4.04 18.52 44.90
N GLN A 466 5.19 18.65 45.58
CA GLN A 466 6.49 18.87 44.92
C GLN A 466 6.90 17.69 44.00
N GLU A 467 6.63 16.45 44.41
CA GLU A 467 6.86 15.26 43.56
C GLU A 467 5.99 15.29 42.30
N LEU A 468 4.71 15.63 42.43
CA LEU A 468 3.76 15.77 41.31
C LEU A 468 4.13 16.92 40.38
N GLU A 469 4.58 18.07 40.90
CA GLU A 469 5.07 19.21 40.09
C GLU A 469 6.29 18.82 39.27
N THR A 470 7.20 18.02 39.84
CA THR A 470 8.37 17.51 39.13
C THR A 470 7.95 16.56 38.01
N GLU A 471 7.05 15.61 38.29
CA GLU A 471 6.51 14.69 37.27
C GLU A 471 5.78 15.47 36.16
N LEU A 472 4.97 16.47 36.50
CA LEU A 472 4.28 17.34 35.56
C LEU A 472 5.27 18.07 34.65
N ALA A 473 6.31 18.69 35.20
CA ALA A 473 7.35 19.37 34.44
C ALA A 473 8.07 18.41 33.46
N GLU A 474 8.37 17.18 33.89
CA GLU A 474 8.94 16.15 33.00
C GLU A 474 8.00 15.77 31.85
N LYS A 475 6.68 15.64 32.11
CA LYS A 475 5.71 15.33 31.06
C LYS A 475 5.51 16.50 30.10
N THR A 476 5.51 17.74 30.59
CA THR A 476 5.44 18.95 29.77
C THR A 476 6.66 19.07 28.85
N ALA A 477 7.87 18.81 29.36
CA ALA A 477 9.06 18.78 28.52
C ALA A 477 9.00 17.68 27.43
N LYS A 478 8.47 16.49 27.76
CA LYS A 478 8.22 15.42 26.77
C LYS A 478 7.20 15.84 25.70
N LEU A 479 6.16 16.59 26.10
CA LEU A 479 5.17 17.12 25.17
C LEU A 479 5.79 18.13 24.19
N GLU A 480 6.59 19.07 24.68
CA GLU A 480 7.29 20.05 23.84
C GLU A 480 8.25 19.38 22.85
N GLN A 481 9.01 18.38 23.31
CA GLN A 481 9.91 17.61 22.45
C GLN A 481 9.13 16.85 21.35
N ALA A 482 7.99 16.26 21.70
CA ALA A 482 7.13 15.57 20.75
C ALA A 482 6.56 16.56 19.70
N GLN A 483 6.09 17.73 20.12
CA GLN A 483 5.60 18.80 19.22
C GLN A 483 6.69 19.29 18.26
N ALA A 484 7.91 19.55 18.76
CA ALA A 484 9.04 19.93 17.93
C ALA A 484 9.39 18.85 16.87
N THR A 485 9.31 17.58 17.26
CA THR A 485 9.52 16.43 16.36
C THR A 485 8.43 16.33 15.30
N ILE A 486 7.17 16.59 15.66
CA ILE A 486 6.03 16.63 14.72
C ILE A 486 6.22 17.74 13.68
N SER A 487 6.58 18.95 14.09
CA SER A 487 6.84 20.05 13.16
C SER A 487 8.02 19.74 12.23
N LYS A 488 9.16 19.33 12.78
CA LYS A 488 10.37 18.99 12.01
C LYS A 488 10.14 17.86 11.00
N SER A 489 9.41 16.81 11.39
CA SER A 489 9.09 15.71 10.49
C SER A 489 8.13 16.14 9.37
N GLY A 490 7.18 17.04 9.65
CA GLY A 490 6.31 17.64 8.64
C GLY A 490 7.07 18.44 7.60
N ASP A 491 7.98 19.31 8.05
CA ASP A 491 8.85 20.08 7.15
C ASP A 491 9.77 19.19 6.32
N GLY A 492 10.30 18.12 6.93
CA GLY A 492 11.09 17.11 6.24
C GLY A 492 10.29 16.39 5.14
N ILE A 493 9.01 16.06 5.41
CA ILE A 493 8.13 15.44 4.41
C ILE A 493 7.93 16.40 3.24
N TYR A 494 7.64 17.68 3.49
CA TYR A 494 7.48 18.67 2.43
C TYR A 494 8.77 18.93 1.66
N ALA A 495 9.92 18.96 2.33
CA ALA A 495 11.22 19.12 1.67
C ALA A 495 11.53 17.95 0.73
N THR A 496 11.16 16.73 1.13
CA THR A 496 11.39 15.52 0.33
C THR A 496 10.32 15.32 -0.75
N CYS A 497 9.08 15.77 -0.49
CA CYS A 497 7.92 15.64 -1.36
C CYS A 497 7.27 17.02 -1.62
N PRO A 498 7.93 17.92 -2.39
CA PRO A 498 7.46 19.31 -2.56
C PRO A 498 6.08 19.41 -3.21
N TRP A 499 5.73 18.47 -4.09
CA TRP A 499 4.42 18.44 -4.75
C TRP A 499 3.25 18.29 -3.76
N LEU A 500 3.48 17.75 -2.56
CA LEU A 500 2.44 17.70 -1.52
C LEU A 500 2.05 19.11 -1.09
N LYS A 501 3.04 19.99 -0.92
CA LYS A 501 2.81 21.39 -0.56
C LYS A 501 2.14 22.14 -1.71
N GLU A 502 2.60 21.92 -2.94
CA GLU A 502 2.05 22.55 -4.15
C GLU A 502 0.60 22.17 -4.42
N SER A 503 0.21 20.92 -4.11
CA SER A 503 -1.16 20.42 -4.26
C SER A 503 -2.06 20.71 -3.05
N GLY A 504 -1.53 21.35 -2.00
CA GLY A 504 -2.26 21.58 -0.75
C GLY A 504 -2.57 20.28 0.03
N ALA A 505 -1.85 19.20 -0.24
CA ALA A 505 -1.98 17.94 0.47
C ALA A 505 -1.29 18.00 1.83
N SER A 506 -1.91 17.37 2.84
CA SER A 506 -1.39 17.34 4.21
C SER A 506 -0.13 16.46 4.30
N PRO A 507 0.89 16.86 5.09
CA PRO A 507 2.05 16.02 5.42
C PRO A 507 1.71 15.06 6.58
N VAL A 508 0.48 15.14 7.09
CA VAL A 508 -0.03 14.33 8.18
C VAL A 508 -0.47 12.97 7.63
N PRO A 509 0.10 11.84 8.10
CA PRO A 509 -0.21 10.52 7.55
C PRO A 509 -1.69 10.19 7.52
N TRP A 510 -2.43 10.36 8.63
CA TRP A 510 -3.86 10.01 8.66
C TRP A 510 -4.77 10.96 7.87
N GLU A 511 -4.25 12.05 7.30
CA GLU A 511 -4.99 12.97 6.43
C GLU A 511 -4.60 12.82 4.94
N ASN A 512 -3.59 12.00 4.64
CA ASN A 512 -3.07 11.78 3.31
C ASN A 512 -3.02 10.28 3.02
N THR A 513 -3.78 9.83 2.04
CA THR A 513 -3.97 8.40 1.74
C THR A 513 -2.66 7.66 1.50
N SER A 514 -1.76 8.24 0.72
CA SER A 514 -0.47 7.63 0.43
C SER A 514 0.39 7.56 1.69
N LEU A 515 0.51 8.65 2.45
CA LEU A 515 1.28 8.66 3.69
C LEU A 515 0.68 7.75 4.78
N ASP A 516 -0.66 7.64 4.88
CA ASP A 516 -1.31 6.69 5.79
C ASP A 516 -1.03 5.25 5.36
N ALA A 517 -1.03 4.96 4.05
CA ALA A 517 -0.62 3.66 3.54
C ALA A 517 0.83 3.35 3.96
N LEU A 518 1.78 4.27 3.77
CA LEU A 518 3.16 4.10 4.25
C LEU A 518 3.23 3.92 5.77
N ALA A 519 2.43 4.68 6.54
CA ALA A 519 2.42 4.59 7.99
C ALA A 519 1.91 3.24 8.50
N ASN A 520 0.98 2.60 7.78
CA ASN A 520 0.36 1.32 8.16
C ASN A 520 1.05 0.10 7.55
N ILE A 521 1.80 0.26 6.46
CA ILE A 521 2.78 -0.73 6.03
C ILE A 521 3.91 -0.72 7.07
N GLN A 522 4.09 -1.83 7.79
CA GLN A 522 5.01 -1.85 8.92
C GLN A 522 6.41 -2.14 8.41
N LEU A 523 7.36 -1.27 8.73
CA LEU A 523 8.71 -1.73 9.06
C LEU A 523 8.56 -2.42 10.42
N SER A 524 8.08 -3.67 10.43
CA SER A 524 7.97 -4.40 11.69
C SER A 524 9.36 -4.53 12.32
N GLU A 525 9.39 -4.77 13.63
CA GLU A 525 10.55 -5.38 14.31
C GLU A 525 10.99 -6.70 13.64
N THR A 526 10.17 -7.22 12.73
CA THR A 526 10.50 -8.32 11.84
C THR A 526 11.07 -7.85 10.51
N LYS A 527 12.27 -8.32 10.20
CA LYS A 527 13.26 -7.69 9.32
C LYS A 527 13.09 -7.93 7.83
N VAL A 528 11.86 -7.94 7.29
CA VAL A 528 11.72 -7.88 5.83
C VAL A 528 11.94 -6.43 5.41
N GLU A 529 13.19 -6.10 5.10
CA GLU A 529 13.58 -4.80 4.57
C GLU A 529 12.88 -4.58 3.22
N ARG A 530 12.48 -3.33 2.98
CA ARG A 530 12.06 -2.94 1.64
C ARG A 530 13.27 -2.92 0.70
N HIS A 531 13.01 -3.11 -0.58
CA HIS A 531 14.05 -3.00 -1.60
C HIS A 531 13.53 -2.27 -2.84
N VAL A 532 14.41 -1.51 -3.47
CA VAL A 532 14.22 -0.97 -4.83
C VAL A 532 15.38 -1.50 -5.67
N LEU A 533 15.08 -2.33 -6.66
CA LEU A 533 16.07 -3.05 -7.44
C LEU A 533 15.92 -2.70 -8.92
N GLY A 534 17.03 -2.38 -9.58
CA GLY A 534 17.10 -2.35 -11.05
C GLY A 534 17.27 -3.76 -11.59
N LEU A 535 16.32 -4.18 -12.42
CA LEU A 535 16.33 -5.41 -13.21
C LEU A 535 16.68 -5.03 -14.66
N GLY A 536 17.84 -5.46 -15.15
CA GLY A 536 18.38 -5.04 -16.46
C GLY A 536 19.65 -4.19 -16.37
N LEU A 537 20.03 -3.61 -17.51
CA LEU A 537 21.20 -2.73 -17.70
C LEU A 537 20.73 -1.27 -17.87
N ASP A 538 21.67 -0.31 -17.83
CA ASP A 538 21.39 1.14 -17.78
C ASP A 538 20.41 1.65 -18.85
N GLY A 539 19.74 2.78 -18.58
CA GLY A 539 18.76 3.38 -19.49
C GLY A 539 17.31 3.08 -19.09
N TYR A 540 16.47 2.69 -20.06
CA TYR A 540 15.11 2.25 -19.78
C TYR A 540 15.11 0.80 -19.31
N ARG A 541 14.78 0.61 -18.03
CA ARG A 541 14.83 -0.71 -17.40
C ARG A 541 13.68 -0.93 -16.45
N MET A 542 13.55 -2.19 -16.04
CA MET A 542 12.55 -2.56 -15.06
C MET A 542 13.07 -2.32 -13.64
N ILE A 543 12.22 -1.72 -12.81
CA ILE A 543 12.44 -1.49 -11.39
C ILE A 543 11.47 -2.37 -10.62
N LEU A 544 12.00 -3.10 -9.64
CA LEU A 544 11.23 -3.87 -8.70
C LEU A 544 11.23 -3.17 -7.34
N PHE A 545 10.05 -2.76 -6.88
CA PHE A 545 9.80 -2.37 -5.51
C PHE A 545 9.31 -3.58 -4.72
N ILE A 546 9.99 -3.90 -3.63
CA ILE A 546 9.58 -4.91 -2.66
C ILE A 546 9.11 -4.16 -1.42
N LEU A 547 7.80 -4.19 -1.19
CA LEU A 547 7.17 -3.54 -0.04
C LEU A 547 7.23 -4.42 1.21
N PRO A 548 7.36 -3.81 2.40
CA PRO A 548 7.12 -4.53 3.66
C PRO A 548 5.68 -5.06 3.73
N GLN A 549 5.41 -5.97 4.67
CA GLN A 549 4.05 -6.37 4.98
C GLN A 549 3.35 -5.35 5.89
N ILE A 550 2.02 -5.37 5.90
CA ILE A 550 1.22 -4.49 6.77
C ILE A 550 1.36 -4.94 8.21
N ARG A 551 1.23 -4.00 9.14
CA ARG A 551 1.35 -4.29 10.57
C ARG A 551 0.44 -5.42 10.99
N ALA A 552 0.98 -6.41 11.72
CA ALA A 552 0.16 -7.36 12.45
C ALA A 552 -0.59 -6.63 13.57
N PRO A 553 -1.93 -6.53 13.53
CA PRO A 553 -2.73 -6.25 14.71
C PRO A 553 -2.51 -7.31 15.79
N ARG A 554 -3.09 -7.11 16.97
CA ARG A 554 -2.85 -7.94 18.17
C ARG A 554 -3.06 -9.45 17.96
N ASN A 555 -3.70 -9.88 16.87
CA ASN A 555 -3.77 -11.28 16.44
C ASN A 555 -3.49 -11.49 14.93
N ALA A 556 -3.06 -12.70 14.57
CA ALA A 556 -2.70 -13.08 13.20
C ALA A 556 -3.89 -13.13 12.22
N LYS A 557 -5.13 -13.29 12.70
CA LYS A 557 -6.33 -13.31 11.83
C LYS A 557 -6.67 -11.92 11.32
N GLU A 558 -6.56 -10.92 12.17
CA GLU A 558 -6.75 -9.51 11.82
C GLU A 558 -5.62 -9.03 10.88
N HIS A 559 -4.40 -9.58 10.99
CA HIS A 559 -3.29 -9.31 10.06
C HIS A 559 -3.60 -9.78 8.64
N ASP A 560 -3.99 -11.05 8.49
CA ASP A 560 -4.37 -11.59 7.19
C ASP A 560 -5.55 -10.82 6.59
N PHE A 561 -6.50 -10.38 7.43
CA PHE A 561 -7.62 -9.55 7.00
C PHE A 561 -7.17 -8.16 6.50
N ALA A 562 -6.33 -7.45 7.27
CA ALA A 562 -5.83 -6.13 6.87
C ALA A 562 -4.94 -6.18 5.62
N GLN A 563 -4.04 -7.17 5.56
CA GLN A 563 -3.17 -7.39 4.40
C GLN A 563 -3.96 -7.70 3.14
N ARG A 564 -4.94 -8.62 3.21
CA ARG A 564 -5.84 -8.90 2.08
C ARG A 564 -6.61 -7.65 1.68
N ARG A 565 -7.14 -6.91 2.64
CA ARG A 565 -7.94 -5.73 2.34
C ARG A 565 -7.16 -4.64 1.62
N PHE A 566 -5.90 -4.43 2.02
CA PHE A 566 -5.00 -3.51 1.34
C PHE A 566 -4.63 -4.01 -0.06
N SER A 567 -4.22 -5.28 -0.20
CA SER A 567 -3.85 -5.84 -1.50
C SER A 567 -5.03 -5.87 -2.47
N ASP A 568 -6.23 -6.00 -1.94
CA ASP A 568 -7.47 -6.08 -2.70
C ASP A 568 -8.11 -4.74 -3.03
N SER A 569 -7.73 -3.69 -2.30
CA SER A 569 -8.23 -2.34 -2.53
C SER A 569 -7.53 -1.67 -3.71
N ARG A 570 -8.20 -1.62 -4.86
CA ARG A 570 -7.73 -0.86 -6.05
C ARG A 570 -7.43 0.59 -5.71
N VAL A 571 -8.23 1.16 -4.83
CA VAL A 571 -8.13 2.55 -4.39
C VAL A 571 -6.80 2.81 -3.69
N THR A 572 -6.46 1.95 -2.75
CA THR A 572 -5.24 2.08 -1.94
C THR A 572 -4.00 1.77 -2.76
N VAL A 573 -4.06 0.70 -3.57
CA VAL A 573 -2.98 0.34 -4.50
C VAL A 573 -2.73 1.51 -5.45
N THR A 574 -3.77 2.07 -6.05
CA THR A 574 -3.61 3.16 -7.00
C THR A 574 -3.11 4.45 -6.35
N ALA A 575 -3.53 4.76 -5.12
CA ALA A 575 -2.96 5.89 -4.37
C ALA A 575 -1.47 5.69 -4.05
N LEU A 576 -1.06 4.45 -3.78
CA LEU A 576 0.36 4.11 -3.60
C LEU A 576 1.13 4.22 -4.92
N LEU A 577 0.61 3.68 -6.02
CA LEU A 577 1.25 3.76 -7.34
C LEU A 577 1.38 5.21 -7.82
N SER A 578 0.36 6.05 -7.61
CA SER A 578 0.42 7.49 -7.89
C SER A 578 1.52 8.19 -7.08
N PHE A 579 1.66 7.82 -5.81
CA PHE A 579 2.70 8.36 -4.95
C PHE A 579 4.10 7.91 -5.39
N LEU A 580 4.29 6.63 -5.70
CA LEU A 580 5.54 6.10 -6.23
C LEU A 580 5.90 6.75 -7.57
N ARG A 581 4.94 6.95 -8.47
CA ARG A 581 5.15 7.66 -9.74
C ARG A 581 5.69 9.07 -9.50
N LYS A 582 5.10 9.83 -8.55
CA LYS A 582 5.58 11.18 -8.21
C LYS A 582 6.99 11.16 -7.61
N LEU A 583 7.30 10.16 -6.79
CA LEU A 583 8.65 9.99 -6.24
C LEU A 583 9.70 9.60 -7.29
N CYS A 584 9.35 8.73 -8.24
CA CYS A 584 10.29 8.29 -9.27
C CYS A 584 10.62 9.42 -10.26
N GLY A 585 9.71 10.38 -10.44
CA GLY A 585 9.94 11.54 -11.30
C GLY A 585 10.03 11.22 -12.80
N CYS A 586 9.69 10.00 -13.20
CA CYS A 586 9.86 9.48 -14.56
C CYS A 586 8.53 8.99 -15.16
N ASP A 587 8.54 8.78 -16.48
CA ASP A 587 7.44 8.22 -17.22
C ASP A 587 7.55 6.70 -17.37
N GLY A 588 6.41 6.03 -17.31
CA GLY A 588 6.30 4.59 -17.58
C GLY A 588 5.27 3.87 -16.71
N PRO A 589 4.84 2.67 -17.14
CA PRO A 589 3.80 1.92 -16.48
C PRO A 589 4.23 1.39 -15.11
N PHE A 590 3.27 1.21 -14.22
CA PHE A 590 3.42 0.46 -12.98
C PHE A 590 2.55 -0.79 -13.02
N TYR A 591 3.05 -1.90 -12.49
CA TYR A 591 2.39 -3.19 -12.46
C TYR A 591 2.29 -3.69 -11.02
N TYR A 592 1.09 -4.02 -10.60
CA TYR A 592 0.79 -4.57 -9.28
C TYR A 592 -0.08 -5.81 -9.42
N GLN A 593 0.42 -6.94 -8.94
CA GLN A 593 -0.18 -8.26 -9.21
C GLN A 593 -0.42 -8.50 -10.71
N SER A 594 0.46 -7.93 -11.53
CA SER A 594 0.53 -8.06 -12.98
C SER A 594 1.97 -8.25 -13.40
N LEU A 595 2.19 -9.00 -14.47
CA LEU A 595 3.51 -9.14 -15.06
C LEU A 595 3.72 -8.10 -16.17
N PRO A 596 4.81 -7.34 -16.14
CA PRO A 596 5.18 -6.48 -17.26
C PRO A 596 5.49 -7.31 -18.51
N THR A 597 4.98 -6.87 -19.65
CA THR A 597 5.27 -7.44 -20.96
C THR A 597 5.55 -6.33 -21.95
N LEU A 598 6.56 -6.51 -22.82
CA LEU A 598 6.89 -5.56 -23.88
C LEU A 598 5.96 -5.73 -25.09
N THR A 599 4.67 -5.45 -24.90
CA THR A 599 3.66 -5.48 -25.96
C THR A 599 2.91 -4.15 -26.01
N PRO A 600 2.35 -3.75 -27.17
CA PRO A 600 1.54 -2.53 -27.25
C PRO A 600 0.36 -2.47 -26.27
N GLU A 601 -0.18 -3.64 -25.91
CA GLU A 601 -1.31 -3.78 -24.98
C GLU A 601 -0.88 -3.84 -23.51
N GLY A 602 0.35 -4.30 -23.25
CA GLY A 602 0.92 -4.47 -21.90
C GLY A 602 1.82 -3.32 -21.45
N PHE A 603 1.98 -2.28 -22.27
CA PHE A 603 2.92 -1.19 -22.02
C PHE A 603 2.36 0.17 -22.47
N ASP A 604 1.80 0.90 -21.50
CA ASP A 604 1.35 2.28 -21.68
C ASP A 604 1.85 3.15 -20.50
N PRO A 605 2.72 4.16 -20.75
CA PRO A 605 3.24 5.06 -19.72
C PRO A 605 2.17 5.81 -18.91
N LYS A 606 0.94 5.89 -19.42
CA LYS A 606 -0.19 6.57 -18.76
C LYS A 606 -1.13 5.62 -18.04
N THR A 607 -0.71 4.39 -17.78
CA THR A 607 -1.56 3.34 -17.22
C THR A 607 -0.90 2.63 -16.04
N PHE A 608 -1.70 2.34 -15.02
CA PHE A 608 -1.40 1.39 -13.97
C PHE A 608 -2.04 0.04 -14.32
N TYR A 609 -1.25 -1.02 -14.30
CA TYR A 609 -1.70 -2.39 -14.51
C TYR A 609 -1.91 -3.03 -13.14
N VAL A 610 -3.17 -3.21 -12.74
CA VAL A 610 -3.54 -3.73 -11.43
C VAL A 610 -4.36 -4.99 -11.64
N ARG A 611 -3.80 -6.17 -11.33
CA ARG A 611 -4.47 -7.48 -11.51
C ARG A 611 -4.92 -7.74 -12.94
N ASP A 612 -4.03 -7.40 -13.86
CA ASP A 612 -4.15 -7.52 -15.31
C ASP A 612 -5.22 -6.61 -15.91
N GLU A 613 -5.72 -5.67 -15.12
CA GLU A 613 -6.61 -4.60 -15.59
C GLU A 613 -5.86 -3.28 -15.75
N GLN A 614 -6.20 -2.57 -16.83
CA GLN A 614 -5.65 -1.27 -17.15
C GLN A 614 -6.45 -0.17 -16.47
N ILE A 615 -5.77 0.64 -15.65
CA ILE A 615 -6.32 1.81 -14.99
C ILE A 615 -5.55 3.02 -15.51
N SER A 616 -6.19 3.88 -16.31
CA SER A 616 -5.52 5.10 -16.76
C SER A 616 -5.18 5.99 -15.56
N ILE A 617 -4.03 6.67 -15.60
CA ILE A 617 -3.59 7.49 -14.48
C ILE A 617 -4.50 8.72 -14.31
N GLN A 618 -5.11 9.19 -15.41
CA GLN A 618 -6.12 10.23 -15.33
C GLN A 618 -7.37 9.75 -14.58
N GLN A 619 -7.83 8.52 -14.85
CA GLN A 619 -8.93 7.92 -14.10
C GLN A 619 -8.59 7.77 -12.61
N ALA A 620 -7.38 7.28 -12.31
CA ALA A 620 -6.89 7.17 -10.94
C ALA A 620 -6.94 8.51 -10.17
N GLN A 621 -6.49 9.60 -10.80
CA GLN A 621 -6.49 10.94 -10.22
C GLN A 621 -7.91 11.51 -10.11
N ASN A 622 -8.74 11.34 -11.12
CA ASN A 622 -10.09 11.91 -11.12
C ASN A 622 -11.03 11.18 -10.16
N GLU A 623 -10.92 9.85 -10.05
CA GLU A 623 -11.91 9.02 -9.36
C GLU A 623 -11.44 8.61 -7.96
N TYR A 624 -10.32 7.90 -7.90
CA TYR A 624 -9.86 7.30 -6.66
C TYR A 624 -9.30 8.33 -5.69
N GLU A 625 -8.68 9.40 -6.20
CA GLU A 625 -8.19 10.48 -5.33
C GLU A 625 -9.34 11.20 -4.62
N VAL A 626 -10.46 11.46 -5.31
CA VAL A 626 -11.60 12.17 -4.73
C VAL A 626 -12.22 11.38 -3.58
N VAL A 627 -12.48 10.09 -3.78
CA VAL A 627 -13.10 9.24 -2.74
C VAL A 627 -12.14 8.99 -1.56
N THR A 628 -10.83 8.92 -1.82
CA THR A 628 -9.85 8.72 -0.74
C THR A 628 -9.63 9.98 0.07
N GLN A 629 -9.47 11.14 -0.57
CA GLN A 629 -9.41 12.42 0.14
C GLN A 629 -10.63 12.62 1.04
N LEU A 630 -11.82 12.29 0.54
CA LEU A 630 -13.05 12.39 1.32
C LEU A 630 -13.06 11.42 2.50
N ALA A 631 -12.77 10.13 2.27
CA ALA A 631 -12.77 9.14 3.34
C ALA A 631 -11.74 9.44 4.44
N TRP A 632 -10.55 9.94 4.07
CA TRP A 632 -9.49 10.32 5.01
C TRP A 632 -9.82 11.59 5.81
N LYS A 633 -10.62 12.51 5.24
CA LYS A 633 -11.16 13.67 5.98
C LYS A 633 -12.27 13.30 6.98
N LEU A 634 -13.07 12.28 6.67
CA LEU A 634 -14.27 11.93 7.43
C LEU A 634 -14.04 10.90 8.54
N VAL A 635 -13.04 10.02 8.44
CA VAL A 635 -12.79 9.01 9.47
C VAL A 635 -11.71 9.53 10.44
N TRP A 636 -12.12 9.84 11.66
CA TRP A 636 -11.24 10.37 12.71
C TRP A 636 -10.34 9.29 13.35
N GLN A 637 -10.74 8.02 13.25
CA GLN A 637 -10.03 6.90 13.86
C GLN A 637 -8.64 6.73 13.22
N ARG A 638 -7.61 6.61 14.06
CA ARG A 638 -6.20 6.43 13.64
C ARG A 638 -5.76 4.97 13.80
N GLY A 639 -4.60 4.61 13.25
CA GLY A 639 -4.04 3.26 13.30
C GLY A 639 -4.70 2.29 12.31
N SER A 640 -4.40 1.00 12.44
CA SER A 640 -4.81 -0.04 11.49
C SER A 640 -6.33 -0.11 11.30
N ASP A 641 -7.08 -0.02 12.39
CA ASP A 641 -8.55 -0.11 12.33
C ASP A 641 -9.16 1.12 11.67
N GLY A 642 -8.60 2.30 11.95
CA GLY A 642 -8.97 3.55 11.29
C GLY A 642 -8.66 3.51 9.79
N PHE A 643 -7.48 3.01 9.42
CA PHE A 643 -7.08 2.81 8.04
C PHE A 643 -8.03 1.89 7.29
N VAL A 644 -8.37 0.72 7.85
CA VAL A 644 -9.34 -0.22 7.24
C VAL A 644 -10.70 0.44 7.04
N ARG A 645 -11.18 1.23 8.01
CA ARG A 645 -12.46 1.94 7.88
C ARG A 645 -12.44 3.02 6.80
N LYS A 646 -11.32 3.73 6.64
CA LYS A 646 -11.12 4.69 5.55
C LYS A 646 -11.16 4.00 4.18
N VAL A 647 -10.48 2.87 4.04
CA VAL A 647 -10.49 2.06 2.82
C VAL A 647 -11.91 1.58 2.48
N ILE A 648 -12.62 1.02 3.47
CA ILE A 648 -14.01 0.56 3.29
C ILE A 648 -14.93 1.73 2.88
N LEU A 649 -14.77 2.91 3.48
CA LEU A 649 -15.56 4.07 3.12
C LEU A 649 -15.25 4.52 1.68
N ALA A 650 -13.97 4.58 1.29
CA ALA A 650 -13.58 4.98 -0.05
C ALA A 650 -14.14 4.03 -1.13
N GLU A 651 -14.15 2.72 -0.89
CA GLU A 651 -14.73 1.76 -1.83
C GLU A 651 -16.25 1.87 -1.91
N LYS A 652 -16.95 2.04 -0.78
CA LYS A 652 -18.40 2.29 -0.79
C LYS A 652 -18.74 3.59 -1.52
N LEU A 653 -17.89 4.61 -1.39
CA LEU A 653 -18.01 5.86 -2.14
C LEU A 653 -17.76 5.69 -3.63
N LEU A 654 -17.07 4.64 -4.09
CA LEU A 654 -16.95 4.34 -5.53
C LEU A 654 -18.15 3.55 -6.05
N GLU A 655 -18.70 2.64 -5.24
CA GLU A 655 -19.86 1.84 -5.61
C GLU A 655 -21.14 2.68 -5.68
N ASP A 656 -21.39 3.51 -4.67
CA ASP A 656 -22.52 4.43 -4.60
C ASP A 656 -22.08 5.77 -3.97
N PRO A 657 -21.44 6.67 -4.76
CA PRO A 657 -20.94 7.95 -4.28
C PRO A 657 -21.96 8.77 -3.47
N LEU A 658 -23.14 9.04 -4.06
CA LEU A 658 -24.12 9.91 -3.42
C LEU A 658 -24.92 9.23 -2.30
N GLY A 659 -25.28 7.95 -2.43
CA GLY A 659 -26.00 7.24 -1.37
C GLY A 659 -25.13 6.93 -0.16
N THR A 660 -23.85 6.59 -0.39
CA THR A 660 -22.87 6.46 0.69
C THR A 660 -22.63 7.80 1.37
N PHE A 661 -22.43 8.89 0.63
CA PHE A 661 -22.21 10.20 1.23
C PHE A 661 -23.46 10.72 1.97
N ALA A 662 -24.67 10.48 1.47
CA ALA A 662 -25.90 10.76 2.21
C ALA A 662 -25.95 10.02 3.56
N THR A 663 -25.43 8.79 3.63
CA THR A 663 -25.30 8.04 4.89
C THR A 663 -24.26 8.67 5.82
N VAL A 664 -23.09 9.06 5.28
CA VAL A 664 -22.10 9.83 6.04
C VAL A 664 -22.71 11.09 6.61
N MET A 665 -23.45 11.87 5.82
CA MET A 665 -24.10 13.11 6.26
C MET A 665 -25.11 12.90 7.40
N ARG A 666 -25.81 11.75 7.42
CA ARG A 666 -26.69 11.37 8.54
C ARG A 666 -25.88 11.01 9.79
N ASP A 667 -24.80 10.26 9.60
CA ASP A 667 -23.97 9.70 10.68
C ASP A 667 -22.87 10.64 11.20
N SER A 668 -22.55 11.74 10.49
CA SER A 668 -21.66 12.83 10.94
C SER A 668 -22.40 13.88 11.78
N ALA A 669 -23.73 13.78 11.85
CA ALA A 669 -24.61 14.71 12.54
C ALA A 669 -24.28 16.17 12.19
N ILE A 670 -24.42 16.54 10.91
CA ILE A 670 -24.19 17.90 10.37
C ILE A 670 -24.85 18.96 11.27
N PHE A 671 -25.97 18.61 11.90
CA PHE A 671 -26.61 19.32 13.00
C PHE A 671 -26.97 18.26 14.06
N GLU A 672 -26.28 18.23 15.21
CA GLU A 672 -26.47 17.19 16.26
C GLU A 672 -27.92 16.94 16.63
N GLN A 673 -28.25 15.67 16.87
CA GLN A 673 -29.30 15.31 17.80
C GLN A 673 -28.60 15.00 19.12
N THR A 674 -29.08 15.58 20.23
CA THR A 674 -28.47 15.43 21.56
C THR A 674 -28.24 13.95 21.90
N GLY A 675 -26.99 13.58 22.23
CA GLY A 675 -26.66 12.28 22.85
C GLY A 675 -25.95 11.21 21.98
N THR A 676 -25.68 11.44 20.70
CA THR A 676 -24.96 10.45 19.85
C THR A 676 -23.65 11.01 19.28
N ARG A 677 -22.49 10.47 19.71
CA ARG A 677 -21.22 10.66 19.01
C ARG A 677 -21.33 10.03 17.61
N GLY A 678 -21.26 10.85 16.56
CA GLY A 678 -21.35 10.42 15.17
C GLY A 678 -20.25 9.41 14.78
N ARG A 679 -20.55 8.53 13.82
CA ARG A 679 -19.57 7.55 13.30
C ARG A 679 -18.47 8.20 12.45
N TYR A 680 -18.73 9.39 11.91
CA TYR A 680 -17.81 10.15 11.06
C TYR A 680 -17.58 11.55 11.64
N LYS A 681 -16.41 12.13 11.35
CA LYS A 681 -16.06 13.52 11.67
C LYS A 681 -16.94 14.48 10.87
N ARG A 682 -17.26 15.63 11.48
CA ARG A 682 -17.86 16.76 10.75
C ARG A 682 -16.82 17.41 9.84
N LEU A 683 -17.24 17.77 8.63
CA LEU A 683 -16.46 18.68 7.81
C LEU A 683 -16.47 20.08 8.45
N PRO A 684 -15.41 20.89 8.26
CA PRO A 684 -15.33 22.25 8.79
C PRO A 684 -16.57 23.06 8.43
N ARG A 685 -17.10 23.79 9.41
CA ARG A 685 -18.20 24.75 9.26
C ARG A 685 -17.87 25.97 10.10
N SER A 686 -18.29 27.14 9.65
CA SER A 686 -18.23 28.38 10.44
C SER A 686 -19.59 29.04 10.40
N TYR A 687 -20.03 29.61 11.51
CA TYR A 687 -21.27 30.38 11.49
C TYR A 687 -20.98 31.74 10.83
N LYS A 688 -21.71 32.06 9.78
CA LYS A 688 -21.55 33.31 9.03
C LYS A 688 -22.64 34.27 9.47
N GLN A 689 -22.24 35.31 10.20
CA GLN A 689 -23.17 36.32 10.68
C GLN A 689 -23.87 37.04 9.52
N GLU A 690 -23.14 37.30 8.42
CA GLU A 690 -23.70 37.83 7.17
C GLU A 690 -24.72 36.90 6.49
N TRP A 691 -24.63 35.58 6.70
CA TRP A 691 -25.56 34.60 6.13
C TRP A 691 -26.68 34.20 7.09
N LYS A 692 -26.55 34.55 8.37
CA LYS A 692 -27.34 34.00 9.48
C LYS A 692 -27.46 32.47 9.42
N ALA A 693 -26.39 31.81 8.99
CA ALA A 693 -26.37 30.38 8.70
C ALA A 693 -24.95 29.81 8.83
N TRP A 694 -24.89 28.50 9.02
CA TRP A 694 -23.64 27.74 8.94
C TRP A 694 -23.13 27.66 7.50
N ASP A 695 -21.86 27.99 7.29
CA ASP A 695 -21.17 27.72 6.02
C ASP A 695 -20.92 26.20 5.90
N LEU A 696 -21.67 25.58 4.99
CA LEU A 696 -21.61 24.16 4.65
C LEU A 696 -21.17 23.95 3.20
N THR A 697 -20.50 24.95 2.62
CA THR A 697 -20.06 24.93 1.22
C THR A 697 -19.14 23.74 0.95
N GLU A 698 -18.38 23.27 1.94
CA GLU A 698 -17.55 22.07 1.79
C GLU A 698 -18.38 20.80 1.56
N TYR A 699 -19.51 20.61 2.24
CA TYR A 699 -20.43 19.49 1.96
C TYR A 699 -20.98 19.59 0.53
N ALA A 700 -21.37 20.78 0.10
CA ALA A 700 -21.87 21.03 -1.26
C ALA A 700 -20.81 20.70 -2.33
N LYS A 701 -19.56 21.15 -2.15
CA LYS A 701 -18.44 20.84 -3.06
C LYS A 701 -18.20 19.33 -3.17
N PHE A 702 -18.26 18.59 -2.07
CA PHE A 702 -18.11 17.13 -2.13
C PHE A 702 -19.27 16.46 -2.85
N ILE A 703 -20.52 16.89 -2.61
CA ILE A 703 -21.67 16.35 -3.35
C ILE A 703 -21.47 16.59 -4.84
N GLN A 704 -21.10 17.80 -5.27
CA GLN A 704 -20.84 18.09 -6.68
C GLN A 704 -19.71 17.25 -7.28
N ARG A 705 -18.60 17.06 -6.55
CA ARG A 705 -17.49 16.20 -7.00
C ARG A 705 -17.92 14.74 -7.14
N LEU A 706 -18.61 14.20 -6.14
CA LEU A 706 -19.13 12.82 -6.14
C LEU A 706 -20.21 12.62 -7.20
N SER A 707 -21.04 13.63 -7.42
CA SER A 707 -21.96 13.72 -8.55
C SER A 707 -21.15 13.55 -9.82
N LYS A 708 -20.20 14.42 -10.18
CA LYS A 708 -19.39 14.27 -11.42
C LYS A 708 -18.75 12.89 -11.60
N LEU A 709 -18.32 12.21 -10.53
CA LEU A 709 -17.83 10.82 -10.61
C LEU A 709 -18.89 9.85 -11.17
N GLN A 710 -20.14 9.93 -10.72
CA GLN A 710 -21.25 9.09 -11.19
C GLN A 710 -21.63 9.31 -12.67
N GLU A 711 -21.13 10.37 -13.32
CA GLU A 711 -21.45 10.74 -14.71
C GLU A 711 -20.51 10.07 -15.71
N VAL A 712 -19.25 9.88 -15.30
CA VAL A 712 -18.16 9.39 -16.15
C VAL A 712 -18.20 7.85 -16.27
N ASN A 713 -18.77 7.17 -15.27
CA ASN A 713 -18.77 5.71 -15.22
C ASN A 713 -20.18 5.12 -15.27
N GLY A 714 -20.37 4.14 -16.16
CA GLY A 714 -21.31 3.05 -15.95
C GLY A 714 -20.86 2.21 -14.76
N MET A 715 -20.98 2.74 -13.54
CA MET A 715 -20.63 2.08 -12.29
C MET A 715 -21.46 0.81 -12.09
N ALA A 716 -21.14 0.02 -11.05
CA ALA A 716 -21.84 -1.22 -10.70
C ALA A 716 -23.38 -1.07 -10.60
N LEU A 717 -23.87 0.15 -10.33
CA LEU A 717 -25.27 0.52 -10.45
C LEU A 717 -25.52 1.21 -11.79
N ASN A 718 -26.14 0.49 -12.73
CA ASN A 718 -26.63 1.06 -13.99
C ASN A 718 -27.86 1.95 -13.71
N VAL A 719 -27.62 3.23 -13.43
CA VAL A 719 -28.66 4.21 -13.07
C VAL A 719 -28.77 5.34 -14.09
N ASP A 720 -30.00 5.75 -14.38
CA ASP A 720 -30.32 6.75 -15.41
C ASP A 720 -30.12 8.19 -14.89
N ARG A 721 -28.87 8.52 -14.55
CA ARG A 721 -28.57 9.64 -13.68
C ARG A 721 -29.08 11.00 -14.16
N LYS A 722 -28.92 11.34 -15.43
CA LYS A 722 -29.38 12.63 -15.97
C LYS A 722 -30.87 12.83 -15.72
N GLU A 723 -31.65 11.77 -15.91
CA GLU A 723 -33.09 11.78 -15.69
C GLU A 723 -33.44 11.79 -14.19
N LEU A 724 -32.65 11.10 -13.34
CA LEU A 724 -32.80 11.18 -11.89
C LEU A 724 -32.48 12.56 -11.31
N ASP A 725 -31.46 13.24 -11.83
CA ASP A 725 -31.08 14.60 -11.44
C ASP A 725 -32.18 15.59 -11.86
N GLU A 726 -32.68 15.49 -13.11
CA GLU A 726 -33.81 16.29 -13.59
C GLU A 726 -35.09 16.06 -12.76
N PHE A 727 -35.41 14.80 -12.49
CA PHE A 727 -36.54 14.42 -11.64
C PHE A 727 -36.45 15.06 -10.26
N CYS A 728 -35.28 14.93 -9.60
CA CYS A 728 -35.05 15.49 -8.28
C CYS A 728 -35.22 17.00 -8.26
N THR A 729 -34.66 17.71 -9.25
CA THR A 729 -34.82 19.17 -9.36
C THR A 729 -36.28 19.57 -9.49
N LYS A 730 -37.06 18.92 -10.39
CA LYS A 730 -38.50 19.20 -10.54
C LYS A 730 -39.28 18.89 -9.26
N LEU A 731 -38.99 17.75 -8.61
CA LEU A 731 -39.63 17.35 -7.37
C LEU A 731 -39.37 18.35 -6.24
N PHE A 732 -38.12 18.74 -6.04
CA PHE A 732 -37.76 19.67 -4.97
C PHE A 732 -38.27 21.08 -5.26
N ARG A 733 -38.26 21.55 -6.51
CA ARG A 733 -38.88 22.82 -6.90
C ARG A 733 -40.37 22.85 -6.58
N ALA A 734 -41.12 21.85 -7.00
CA ALA A 734 -42.56 21.78 -6.72
C ALA A 734 -42.84 21.74 -5.20
N LEU A 735 -42.07 20.95 -4.44
CA LEU A 735 -42.23 20.88 -2.98
C LEU A 735 -41.82 22.17 -2.26
N ASP A 736 -40.80 22.87 -2.76
CA ASP A 736 -40.34 24.13 -2.18
C ASP A 736 -41.35 25.27 -2.39
N ASN A 737 -41.84 25.40 -3.62
CA ASN A 737 -42.87 26.38 -3.99
C ASN A 737 -44.18 26.17 -3.23
N LEU A 738 -44.53 24.92 -2.90
CA LEU A 738 -45.68 24.60 -2.04
C LEU A 738 -45.43 24.87 -0.55
N GLY A 739 -44.21 25.29 -0.17
CA GLY A 739 -43.83 25.57 1.21
C GLY A 739 -43.74 24.30 2.08
N LEU A 740 -43.50 23.15 1.46
CA LEU A 740 -43.46 21.84 2.13
C LEU A 740 -42.05 21.41 2.52
N LEU A 741 -41.01 22.04 1.95
CA LEU A 741 -39.63 21.85 2.38
C LEU A 741 -39.26 22.83 3.51
N PRO A 742 -38.33 22.46 4.41
CA PRO A 742 -37.85 23.34 5.46
C PRO A 742 -37.32 24.66 4.89
N ARG A 743 -37.79 25.78 5.47
CA ARG A 743 -37.33 27.15 5.11
C ARG A 743 -35.93 27.45 5.65
N ARG A 744 -35.41 26.55 6.47
CA ARG A 744 -34.10 26.55 7.12
C ARG A 744 -33.57 25.13 7.14
N LEU A 745 -32.25 24.98 7.15
CA LEU A 745 -31.59 23.67 7.15
C LEU A 745 -31.08 23.24 8.53
N ASP A 746 -30.89 24.21 9.43
CA ASP A 746 -30.32 24.03 10.75
C ASP A 746 -31.39 23.80 11.83
N TRP A 747 -32.41 24.66 11.88
CA TRP A 747 -33.46 24.59 12.89
C TRP A 747 -34.85 24.95 12.38
N LYS A 748 -35.86 24.51 13.12
CA LYS A 748 -37.28 24.84 12.93
C LYS A 748 -37.97 25.10 14.26
N ARG A 749 -39.06 25.87 14.23
CA ARG A 749 -39.96 26.01 15.37
C ARG A 749 -40.90 24.80 15.44
N SER A 750 -40.94 24.14 16.60
CA SER A 750 -41.89 23.08 16.89
C SER A 750 -43.30 23.63 17.07
N SER A 751 -44.31 22.76 17.09
CA SER A 751 -45.70 23.11 17.38
C SER A 751 -45.89 23.70 18.79
N SER A 752 -44.96 23.42 19.72
CA SER A 752 -44.94 23.99 21.06
C SER A 752 -44.17 25.32 21.15
N GLY A 753 -43.74 25.88 20.02
CA GLY A 753 -43.01 27.14 19.95
C GLY A 753 -41.51 27.04 20.26
N LYS A 754 -41.03 25.87 20.72
CA LYS A 754 -39.59 25.60 20.97
C LYS A 754 -38.82 25.42 19.67
N LEU A 755 -37.59 25.93 19.63
CA LEU A 755 -36.64 25.67 18.54
C LEU A 755 -36.17 24.22 18.62
N GLN A 756 -36.11 23.53 17.48
CA GLN A 756 -35.61 22.16 17.34
C GLN A 756 -34.84 22.02 16.02
N ARG A 757 -33.86 21.11 15.96
CA ARG A 757 -33.06 20.89 14.75
C ARG A 757 -33.86 20.21 13.64
N VAL A 758 -33.54 20.53 12.39
CA VAL A 758 -34.17 19.89 11.23
C VAL A 758 -33.58 18.49 11.06
N ALA A 759 -34.40 17.46 11.29
CA ALA A 759 -33.97 16.08 11.07
C ALA A 759 -33.89 15.77 9.56
N PRO A 760 -32.96 14.89 9.12
CA PRO A 760 -32.90 14.44 7.72
C PRO A 760 -34.25 13.91 7.20
N THR A 761 -35.04 13.26 8.06
CA THR A 761 -36.36 12.73 7.74
C THR A 761 -37.37 13.79 7.29
N GLU A 762 -37.19 15.05 7.67
CA GLU A 762 -38.07 16.16 7.27
C GLU A 762 -37.86 16.55 5.81
N LEU A 763 -36.59 16.58 5.37
CA LEU A 763 -36.21 16.85 3.98
C LEU A 763 -36.64 15.70 3.06
N GLU A 764 -36.72 14.50 3.62
CA GLU A 764 -37.03 13.27 2.89
C GLU A 764 -38.51 12.87 2.93
N LYS A 765 -39.34 13.49 3.79
CA LYS A 765 -40.73 13.07 4.08
C LYS A 765 -41.54 12.86 2.81
N TYR A 766 -41.73 13.91 2.01
CA TYR A 766 -42.59 13.86 0.83
C TYR A 766 -41.99 13.03 -0.31
N PRO A 767 -40.69 13.15 -0.65
CA PRO A 767 -40.09 12.27 -1.64
C PRO A 767 -40.18 10.78 -1.26
N ARG A 768 -39.92 10.39 0.00
CA ARG A 768 -40.07 9.00 0.44
C ARG A 768 -41.52 8.51 0.34
N LEU A 769 -42.50 9.36 0.64
CA LEU A 769 -43.92 9.04 0.46
C LEU A 769 -44.27 8.80 -1.01
N LEU A 770 -43.73 9.60 -1.93
CA LEU A 770 -43.90 9.39 -3.38
C LEU A 770 -43.32 8.04 -3.79
N PHE A 771 -42.07 7.77 -3.40
CA PHE A 771 -41.39 6.51 -3.72
C PHE A 771 -42.09 5.29 -3.13
N GLY A 772 -42.69 5.42 -1.95
CA GLY A 772 -43.49 4.36 -1.33
C GLY A 772 -44.82 4.14 -2.07
N SER A 773 -45.45 5.20 -2.55
CA SER A 773 -46.73 5.12 -3.27
C SER A 773 -46.53 4.48 -4.65
N ILE A 774 -45.51 4.89 -5.41
CA ILE A 774 -45.17 4.26 -6.70
C ILE A 774 -44.86 2.77 -6.52
N GLN A 775 -44.05 2.41 -5.51
CA GLN A 775 -43.73 0.99 -5.27
C GLN A 775 -44.95 0.18 -4.85
N ARG A 776 -45.89 0.76 -4.08
CA ARG A 776 -47.09 0.06 -3.63
C ARG A 776 -48.00 -0.34 -4.79
N TYR A 777 -48.20 0.56 -5.76
CA TYR A 777 -49.07 0.28 -6.91
C TYR A 777 -48.34 -0.37 -8.08
N GLY A 778 -47.01 -0.27 -8.15
CA GLY A 778 -46.26 -0.66 -9.34
C GLY A 778 -46.57 0.23 -10.54
N ASP A 779 -47.18 1.40 -10.33
CA ASP A 779 -47.62 2.33 -11.35
C ASP A 779 -47.34 3.78 -10.91
N VAL A 780 -46.77 4.56 -11.84
CA VAL A 780 -46.30 5.92 -11.55
C VAL A 780 -47.45 6.90 -11.40
N GLU A 781 -48.47 6.83 -12.26
CA GLU A 781 -49.61 7.75 -12.24
C GLU A 781 -50.44 7.51 -10.97
N ALA A 782 -50.81 6.26 -10.69
CA ALA A 782 -51.58 5.91 -9.49
C ALA A 782 -50.82 6.27 -8.21
N GLY A 783 -49.51 5.98 -8.17
CA GLY A 783 -48.64 6.37 -7.06
C GLY A 783 -48.55 7.89 -6.88
N PHE A 784 -48.44 8.63 -7.97
CA PHE A 784 -48.41 10.09 -7.94
C PHE A 784 -49.72 10.68 -7.44
N ARG A 785 -50.88 10.19 -7.90
CA ARG A 785 -52.20 10.70 -7.47
C ARG A 785 -52.46 10.52 -5.98
N GLU A 786 -52.07 9.38 -5.41
CA GLU A 786 -52.16 9.20 -3.95
C GLU A 786 -51.24 10.19 -3.23
N TRP A 787 -50.00 10.33 -3.71
CA TRP A 787 -49.02 11.24 -3.13
C TRP A 787 -49.46 12.70 -3.23
N GLU A 788 -49.94 13.14 -4.38
CA GLU A 788 -50.49 14.47 -4.66
C GLU A 788 -51.60 14.82 -3.66
N SER A 789 -52.56 13.91 -3.45
CA SER A 789 -53.62 14.10 -2.46
C SER A 789 -53.10 14.29 -1.04
N ARG A 790 -52.00 13.61 -0.67
CA ARG A 790 -51.37 13.77 0.65
C ARG A 790 -50.60 15.09 0.76
N VAL A 791 -49.84 15.45 -0.27
CA VAL A 791 -49.06 16.69 -0.38
C VAL A 791 -49.98 17.91 -0.30
N LEU A 792 -51.04 17.95 -1.11
CA LEU A 792 -51.97 19.09 -1.16
C LEU A 792 -52.68 19.31 0.18
N ARG A 793 -52.96 18.26 0.95
CA ARG A 793 -53.55 18.37 2.30
C ARG A 793 -52.62 19.05 3.30
N ASP A 794 -51.31 18.87 3.15
CA ASP A 794 -50.31 19.47 4.04
C ASP A 794 -49.96 20.93 3.65
N VAL A 795 -50.42 21.41 2.48
CA VAL A 795 -50.26 22.81 2.05
C VAL A 795 -51.21 23.71 2.83
N ARG A 796 -50.63 24.68 3.56
CA ARG A 796 -51.34 25.54 4.52
C ARG A 796 -52.26 26.60 3.89
N SER A 797 -51.92 27.11 2.71
CA SER A 797 -52.67 28.21 2.07
C SER A 797 -53.34 27.75 0.77
N PRO A 798 -54.67 27.94 0.61
CA PRO A 798 -55.37 27.68 -0.65
C PRO A 798 -54.80 28.48 -1.83
N SER A 799 -54.38 29.73 -1.62
CA SER A 799 -53.83 30.56 -2.69
C SER A 799 -52.47 30.06 -3.21
N VAL A 800 -51.61 29.57 -2.30
CA VAL A 800 -50.32 28.94 -2.66
C VAL A 800 -50.56 27.64 -3.40
N ARG A 801 -51.58 26.88 -2.97
CA ARG A 801 -51.99 25.63 -3.62
C ARG A 801 -52.42 25.88 -5.07
N GLU A 802 -53.24 26.90 -5.33
CA GLU A 802 -53.71 27.23 -6.68
C GLU A 802 -52.58 27.78 -7.57
N ALA A 803 -51.76 28.69 -7.03
CA ALA A 803 -50.67 29.32 -7.79
C ALA A 803 -49.60 28.33 -8.25
N HIS A 804 -49.28 27.32 -7.43
CA HIS A 804 -48.22 26.35 -7.69
C HIS A 804 -48.72 24.94 -8.05
N TYR A 805 -50.03 24.75 -8.22
CA TYR A 805 -50.57 23.50 -8.79
C TYR A 805 -49.96 23.13 -10.15
N PRO A 806 -49.70 24.09 -11.08
CA PRO A 806 -49.04 23.79 -12.35
C PRO A 806 -47.67 23.10 -12.20
N ASP A 807 -46.93 23.36 -11.12
CA ASP A 807 -45.63 22.72 -10.86
C ASP A 807 -45.79 21.22 -10.57
N LEU A 808 -46.84 20.83 -9.84
CA LEU A 808 -47.18 19.43 -9.59
C LEU A 808 -47.67 18.73 -10.86
N GLU A 809 -48.48 19.40 -11.67
CA GLU A 809 -48.97 18.84 -12.93
C GLU A 809 -47.83 18.65 -13.95
N SER A 810 -46.90 19.60 -14.01
CA SER A 810 -45.66 19.49 -14.80
C SER A 810 -44.80 18.31 -14.33
N LEU A 811 -44.60 18.16 -13.02
CA LEU A 811 -43.89 17.01 -12.44
C LEU A 811 -44.59 15.69 -12.79
N ARG A 812 -45.92 15.62 -12.67
CA ARG A 812 -46.71 14.43 -13.02
C ARG A 812 -46.51 14.03 -14.47
N GLN A 813 -46.68 14.98 -15.40
CA GLN A 813 -46.54 14.73 -16.84
C GLN A 813 -45.15 14.20 -17.17
N TRP A 814 -44.12 14.79 -16.58
CA TRP A 814 -42.75 14.32 -16.74
C TRP A 814 -42.56 12.90 -16.21
N MET A 815 -43.07 12.59 -15.02
CA MET A 815 -42.95 11.27 -14.40
C MET A 815 -43.67 10.18 -15.20
N VAL A 816 -44.83 10.49 -15.80
CA VAL A 816 -45.57 9.56 -16.66
C VAL A 816 -44.82 9.29 -17.96
N GLN A 817 -44.24 10.33 -18.56
CA GLN A 817 -43.42 10.21 -19.77
C GLN A 817 -42.18 9.33 -19.51
N HIS A 818 -41.59 9.43 -18.32
CA HIS A 818 -40.40 8.71 -17.92
C HIS A 818 -40.67 7.56 -16.93
N LYS A 819 -41.85 6.92 -17.01
CA LYS A 819 -42.30 5.92 -16.04
C LYS A 819 -41.36 4.71 -15.88
N ASP A 820 -40.60 4.42 -16.92
CA ASP A 820 -39.69 3.27 -16.98
C ASP A 820 -38.53 3.40 -15.98
N ILE A 821 -38.09 4.63 -15.68
CA ILE A 821 -37.07 4.93 -14.68
C ILE A 821 -37.47 4.41 -13.30
N PHE A 822 -38.76 4.50 -12.96
CA PHE A 822 -39.28 4.16 -11.64
C PHE A 822 -39.76 2.71 -11.53
N THR A 823 -40.20 2.11 -12.64
CA THR A 823 -40.90 0.82 -12.64
C THR A 823 -40.09 -0.33 -13.23
N LYS A 824 -39.27 -0.08 -14.26
CA LYS A 824 -38.44 -1.12 -14.91
C LYS A 824 -37.07 -1.27 -14.24
N ASN A 825 -36.44 -0.17 -13.87
CA ASN A 825 -35.10 -0.19 -13.26
C ASN A 825 -35.18 -0.06 -11.72
N LYS A 826 -35.09 -1.20 -11.02
CA LYS A 826 -35.09 -1.20 -9.54
C LYS A 826 -33.88 -0.48 -8.93
N ALA A 827 -32.76 -0.41 -9.65
CA ALA A 827 -31.54 0.25 -9.18
C ALA A 827 -31.77 1.77 -9.04
N ASN A 828 -32.50 2.40 -9.97
CA ASN A 828 -32.87 3.82 -9.89
C ASN A 828 -33.64 4.15 -8.61
N MET A 829 -34.66 3.34 -8.27
CA MET A 829 -35.46 3.55 -7.07
C MET A 829 -34.67 3.33 -5.78
N GLN A 830 -33.74 2.37 -5.77
CA GLN A 830 -32.84 2.15 -4.64
C GLN A 830 -31.87 3.33 -4.49
N HIS A 831 -31.27 3.78 -5.59
CA HIS A 831 -30.35 4.92 -5.64
C HIS A 831 -31.02 6.21 -5.16
N LEU A 832 -32.22 6.52 -5.69
CA LEU A 832 -33.00 7.69 -5.26
C LEU A 832 -33.24 7.70 -3.76
N ARG A 833 -33.54 6.55 -3.14
CA ARG A 833 -33.77 6.44 -1.70
C ARG A 833 -32.49 6.60 -0.88
N ALA A 834 -31.38 6.05 -1.37
CA ALA A 834 -30.09 6.13 -0.69
C ALA A 834 -29.53 7.57 -0.72
N SER A 835 -29.54 8.19 -1.90
CA SER A 835 -28.96 9.51 -2.20
C SER A 835 -29.88 10.71 -1.90
N LEU A 836 -31.14 10.48 -1.52
CA LEU A 836 -32.16 11.54 -1.35
C LEU A 836 -31.70 12.71 -0.48
N TYR A 837 -31.09 12.42 0.67
CA TYR A 837 -30.65 13.47 1.59
C TYR A 837 -29.58 14.37 0.98
N ALA A 838 -28.59 13.80 0.31
CA ALA A 838 -27.54 14.57 -0.38
C ALA A 838 -28.13 15.44 -1.50
N ARG A 839 -29.06 14.89 -2.29
CA ARG A 839 -29.73 15.61 -3.38
C ARG A 839 -30.62 16.75 -2.88
N ALA A 840 -31.42 16.49 -1.84
CA ALA A 840 -32.26 17.52 -1.21
C ALA A 840 -31.41 18.62 -0.58
N PHE A 841 -30.28 18.25 0.04
CA PHE A 841 -29.33 19.22 0.60
C PHE A 841 -28.69 20.08 -0.50
N GLN A 842 -28.21 19.47 -1.59
CA GLN A 842 -27.61 20.18 -2.72
C GLN A 842 -28.59 21.18 -3.35
N TYR A 843 -29.87 20.81 -3.46
CA TYR A 843 -30.90 21.72 -3.94
C TYR A 843 -31.17 22.87 -2.95
N LEU A 844 -31.42 22.56 -1.68
CA LEU A 844 -31.90 23.56 -0.73
C LEU A 844 -30.81 24.48 -0.19
N TYR A 845 -29.59 23.98 0.01
CA TYR A 845 -28.51 24.72 0.65
C TYR A 845 -28.24 26.09 0.03
N PRO A 846 -27.92 26.20 -1.28
CA PRO A 846 -27.62 27.50 -1.85
C PRO A 846 -28.84 28.44 -1.80
N ARG A 847 -30.05 27.93 -2.07
CA ARG A 847 -31.30 28.70 -2.06
C ARG A 847 -31.62 29.29 -0.68
N ARG A 848 -31.36 28.55 0.40
CA ARG A 848 -31.57 29.05 1.78
C ARG A 848 -30.53 30.07 2.20
N VAL A 849 -29.26 29.90 1.79
CA VAL A 849 -28.22 30.91 2.06
C VAL A 849 -28.59 32.23 1.38
N LEU A 850 -28.96 32.21 0.09
CA LEU A 850 -29.34 33.44 -0.63
C LEU A 850 -30.56 34.12 -0.01
N ALA A 851 -31.61 33.36 0.31
CA ALA A 851 -32.79 33.89 0.97
C ALA A 851 -32.46 34.55 2.31
N ASN A 852 -31.59 33.94 3.12
CA ASN A 852 -31.19 34.48 4.42
C ASN A 852 -30.35 35.74 4.29
N VAL A 853 -29.34 35.76 3.41
CA VAL A 853 -28.49 36.93 3.16
C VAL A 853 -29.35 38.12 2.70
N PHE A 854 -30.26 37.88 1.75
CA PHE A 854 -31.18 38.91 1.28
C PHE A 854 -32.05 39.45 2.41
N CYS A 855 -32.65 38.56 3.21
CA CYS A 855 -33.49 38.98 4.33
C CYS A 855 -32.73 39.74 5.41
N GLU A 856 -31.46 39.42 5.64
CA GLU A 856 -30.64 40.14 6.62
C GLU A 856 -30.33 41.56 6.12
N LYS A 857 -30.01 41.72 4.83
CA LYS A 857 -29.77 43.03 4.22
C LYS A 857 -31.00 43.91 4.13
N GLN A 858 -32.17 43.32 3.93
CA GLN A 858 -33.44 44.04 3.80
C GLN A 858 -34.23 44.10 5.11
N LYS A 859 -33.61 43.77 6.24
CA LYS A 859 -34.25 43.76 7.55
C LYS A 859 -34.87 45.14 7.86
N GLY A 860 -36.14 45.13 8.26
CA GLY A 860 -36.95 46.34 8.45
C GLY A 860 -37.81 46.74 7.24
N SER A 861 -37.63 46.11 6.08
CA SER A 861 -38.34 46.43 4.83
C SER A 861 -39.25 45.28 4.38
N PRO A 862 -40.44 45.07 5.00
CA PRO A 862 -41.30 43.92 4.70
C PRO A 862 -41.79 43.84 3.25
N ASP A 863 -41.80 44.97 2.53
CA ASP A 863 -42.20 45.04 1.13
C ASP A 863 -41.08 44.61 0.16
N ALA A 864 -39.88 44.31 0.67
CA ALA A 864 -38.76 43.82 -0.12
C ALA A 864 -38.98 42.41 -0.73
N ILE A 865 -40.09 41.74 -0.42
CA ILE A 865 -40.47 40.44 -0.99
C ILE A 865 -41.41 40.59 -2.20
N GLU A 866 -41.80 41.82 -2.54
CA GLU A 866 -42.62 42.03 -3.74
C GLU A 866 -41.85 41.65 -5.01
N PRO A 867 -42.48 40.96 -5.99
CA PRO A 867 -41.78 40.34 -7.12
C PRO A 867 -40.91 41.30 -7.94
N GLU A 868 -41.38 42.53 -8.13
CA GLU A 868 -40.71 43.58 -8.91
C GLU A 868 -39.41 44.05 -8.22
N PHE A 869 -39.46 44.26 -6.90
CA PHE A 869 -38.28 44.64 -6.11
C PHE A 869 -37.27 43.49 -6.03
N LEU A 870 -37.73 42.25 -5.84
CA LEU A 870 -36.85 41.08 -5.78
C LEU A 870 -36.07 40.86 -7.09
N ALA A 871 -36.70 41.11 -8.24
CA ALA A 871 -36.06 40.90 -9.54
C ALA A 871 -34.81 41.78 -9.74
N GLU A 872 -34.82 43.00 -9.20
CA GLU A 872 -33.70 43.94 -9.31
C GLU A 872 -32.75 43.86 -8.10
N ALA A 873 -33.29 43.75 -6.88
CA ALA A 873 -32.52 43.86 -5.66
C ALA A 873 -31.80 42.55 -5.27
N LEU A 874 -32.38 41.38 -5.54
CA LEU A 874 -31.81 40.10 -5.08
C LEU A 874 -30.41 39.83 -5.68
N PRO A 875 -30.19 39.89 -7.01
CA PRO A 875 -28.88 39.57 -7.58
C PRO A 875 -27.78 40.57 -7.14
N ASN A 876 -28.12 41.86 -7.11
CA ASN A 876 -27.16 42.95 -6.83
C ASN A 876 -26.83 43.06 -5.34
N SER A 877 -27.79 42.79 -4.46
CA SER A 877 -27.59 43.00 -3.02
C SER A 877 -26.78 41.90 -2.36
N ILE A 878 -26.76 40.67 -2.89
CA ILE A 878 -26.10 39.53 -2.22
C ILE A 878 -24.72 39.18 -2.78
N GLU A 879 -24.36 39.71 -3.95
CA GLU A 879 -23.20 39.27 -4.76
C GLU A 879 -21.87 39.24 -3.98
N GLY A 880 -21.60 40.26 -3.16
CA GLY A 880 -20.36 40.36 -2.38
C GLY A 880 -20.23 39.35 -1.23
N ASP A 881 -21.34 38.89 -0.65
CA ASP A 881 -21.32 38.04 0.55
C ASP A 881 -21.30 36.53 0.21
N VAL A 882 -21.69 36.17 -1.00
CA VAL A 882 -21.89 34.77 -1.42
C VAL A 882 -20.90 34.31 -2.48
N GLN A 883 -19.78 35.02 -2.65
CA GLN A 883 -18.72 34.71 -3.62
C GLN A 883 -18.30 33.22 -3.60
N LYS A 884 -18.02 32.67 -2.42
CA LYS A 884 -17.63 31.26 -2.25
C LYS A 884 -18.70 30.27 -2.71
N LEU A 885 -19.97 30.61 -2.49
CA LEU A 885 -21.11 29.80 -2.89
C LEU A 885 -21.32 29.90 -4.41
N ARG A 886 -21.18 31.10 -4.98
CA ARG A 886 -21.23 31.32 -6.44
C ARG A 886 -20.13 30.56 -7.17
N GLU A 887 -18.92 30.52 -6.62
CA GLU A 887 -17.82 29.73 -7.17
C GLU A 887 -18.13 28.23 -7.17
N ALA A 888 -18.74 27.71 -6.11
CA ALA A 888 -19.15 26.31 -6.03
C ALA A 888 -20.27 25.98 -7.03
N TYR A 889 -21.24 26.87 -7.24
CA TYR A 889 -22.40 26.62 -8.10
C TYR A 889 -22.37 27.42 -9.41
N ARG A 890 -21.18 27.64 -9.99
CA ARG A 890 -20.99 28.52 -11.16
C ARG A 890 -21.94 28.22 -12.32
N ASP A 891 -22.11 26.94 -12.64
CA ASP A 891 -22.87 26.49 -13.82
C ASP A 891 -24.40 26.57 -13.61
N GLU A 892 -24.86 26.58 -12.36
CA GLU A 892 -26.28 26.56 -11.97
C GLU A 892 -26.72 27.88 -11.30
N TRP A 893 -25.84 28.90 -11.27
CA TRP A 893 -26.03 30.08 -10.44
C TRP A 893 -27.30 30.87 -10.77
N GLU A 894 -27.56 31.09 -12.06
CA GLU A 894 -28.73 31.86 -12.50
C GLU A 894 -30.04 31.13 -12.15
N GLU A 895 -30.07 29.81 -12.28
CA GLU A 895 -31.22 28.98 -11.90
C GLU A 895 -31.45 29.01 -10.38
N ILE A 896 -30.39 28.93 -9.59
CA ILE A 896 -30.46 29.02 -8.13
C ILE A 896 -31.00 30.39 -7.68
N VAL A 897 -30.55 31.48 -8.30
CA VAL A 897 -31.05 32.84 -8.00
C VAL A 897 -32.53 32.96 -8.38
N GLY A 898 -32.91 32.46 -9.56
CA GLY A 898 -34.31 32.41 -10.01
C GLY A 898 -35.21 31.62 -9.04
N ASP A 899 -34.82 30.40 -8.69
CA ASP A 899 -35.56 29.56 -7.74
C ASP A 899 -35.64 30.19 -6.34
N THR A 900 -34.59 30.89 -5.91
CA THR A 900 -34.59 31.61 -4.62
C THR A 900 -35.64 32.72 -4.63
N ARG A 901 -35.71 33.50 -5.71
CA ARG A 901 -36.72 34.54 -5.88
C ARG A 901 -38.13 33.94 -5.80
N ASP A 902 -38.37 32.88 -6.55
CA ASP A 902 -39.69 32.25 -6.61
C ASP A 902 -40.08 31.66 -5.25
N SER A 903 -39.12 31.05 -4.53
CA SER A 903 -39.31 30.57 -3.16
C SER A 903 -39.60 31.69 -2.16
N LEU A 904 -38.93 32.85 -2.26
CA LEU A 904 -39.19 34.02 -1.42
C LEU A 904 -40.62 34.54 -1.60
N VAL A 905 -41.08 34.63 -2.85
CA VAL A 905 -42.46 35.04 -3.20
C VAL A 905 -43.48 34.02 -2.69
N ALA A 906 -43.28 32.73 -2.98
CA ALA A 906 -44.18 31.65 -2.58
C ALA A 906 -44.35 31.57 -1.05
N ASN A 907 -43.29 31.92 -0.31
CA ASN A 907 -43.26 31.94 1.15
C ASN A 907 -43.30 33.35 1.75
N ALA A 908 -43.85 34.34 1.04
CA ALA A 908 -43.81 35.75 1.44
C ALA A 908 -44.34 36.00 2.86
N ALA A 909 -45.41 35.30 3.28
CA ALA A 909 -45.94 35.43 4.65
C ALA A 909 -44.94 35.04 5.75
N TYR A 910 -44.03 34.09 5.48
CA TYR A 910 -42.96 33.74 6.39
C TYR A 910 -41.85 34.79 6.36
N TYR A 911 -41.36 35.12 5.16
CA TYR A 911 -40.23 36.04 5.04
C TYR A 911 -40.59 37.48 5.45
N ARG A 912 -41.85 37.92 5.32
CA ARG A 912 -42.30 39.22 5.88
C ARG A 912 -42.15 39.26 7.41
N ARG A 913 -42.41 38.14 8.10
CA ARG A 913 -42.20 38.05 9.56
C ARG A 913 -40.71 38.05 9.92
N VAL A 914 -39.89 37.40 9.09
CA VAL A 914 -38.42 37.47 9.20
C VAL A 914 -37.93 38.91 9.05
N LEU A 915 -38.36 39.63 8.00
CA LEU A 915 -37.97 41.01 7.74
C LEU A 915 -38.43 41.99 8.83
N ARG A 916 -39.57 41.71 9.47
CA ARG A 916 -40.05 42.47 10.65
C ARG A 916 -39.32 42.13 11.94
N GLY A 917 -38.47 41.09 11.95
CA GLY A 917 -37.80 40.59 13.15
C GLY A 917 -38.70 39.76 14.08
N GLU A 918 -39.90 39.38 13.64
CA GLU A 918 -40.84 38.55 14.41
C GLU A 918 -40.45 37.07 14.41
N GLU A 919 -39.66 36.64 13.41
CA GLU A 919 -39.10 35.30 13.31
C GLU A 919 -37.55 35.39 13.28
N PRO A 920 -36.85 34.76 14.25
CA PRO A 920 -35.40 34.89 14.31
C PRO A 920 -34.71 34.16 13.15
N MET A 921 -33.65 34.77 12.59
CA MET A 921 -32.79 34.11 11.60
C MET A 921 -31.52 33.50 12.18
N ALA A 922 -31.07 33.89 13.37
CA ALA A 922 -29.92 33.25 14.02
C ALA A 922 -30.35 32.04 14.88
N PRO A 923 -29.50 31.03 15.07
CA PRO A 923 -29.61 30.12 16.21
C PRO A 923 -29.58 30.88 17.55
N PRO A 924 -30.01 30.27 18.67
CA PRO A 924 -29.80 30.85 20.00
C PRO A 924 -28.31 31.14 20.25
N ALA A 925 -27.99 32.27 20.87
CA ALA A 925 -26.60 32.71 21.09
C ALA A 925 -25.77 31.68 21.90
N GLU A 926 -26.38 31.06 22.92
CA GLU A 926 -25.77 30.01 23.73
C GLU A 926 -25.33 28.78 22.90
N GLU A 927 -26.07 28.41 21.84
CA GLU A 927 -25.67 27.30 20.95
C GLU A 927 -24.57 27.71 19.95
N VAL A 928 -24.46 29.01 19.64
CA VAL A 928 -23.37 29.52 18.80
C VAL A 928 -22.08 29.56 19.62
N GLU A 929 -22.15 30.03 20.86
CA GLU A 929 -21.03 30.05 21.81
C GLU A 929 -20.56 28.63 22.18
N GLU A 930 -21.45 27.69 22.54
CA GLU A 930 -21.05 26.30 22.82
C GLU A 930 -20.42 25.60 21.59
N ALA A 931 -20.93 25.88 20.39
CA ALA A 931 -20.39 25.29 19.16
C ALA A 931 -19.08 25.95 18.68
N GLU A 932 -18.88 27.24 19.00
CA GLU A 932 -17.64 27.98 18.76
C GLU A 932 -16.56 27.54 19.77
N GLU A 933 -16.90 27.36 21.05
CA GLU A 933 -16.02 26.79 22.07
C GLU A 933 -15.62 25.33 21.76
N GLU A 934 -16.55 24.50 21.28
CA GLU A 934 -16.25 23.12 20.88
C GLU A 934 -15.42 23.07 19.59
N ALA A 935 -15.62 24.01 18.66
CA ALA A 935 -14.80 24.14 17.46
C ALA A 935 -13.37 24.62 17.78
N GLU A 936 -13.23 25.57 18.71
CA GLU A 936 -11.93 26.00 19.25
C GLU A 936 -11.24 24.85 19.99
N LEU A 937 -11.96 24.05 20.79
CA LEU A 937 -11.42 22.83 21.42
C LEU A 937 -10.99 21.78 20.38
N GLU A 938 -11.75 21.56 19.31
CA GLU A 938 -11.34 20.67 18.20
C GLU A 938 -10.13 21.21 17.42
N GLU A 939 -9.96 22.53 17.33
CA GLU A 939 -8.83 23.20 16.69
C GLU A 939 -7.57 23.19 17.56
N VAL A 940 -7.71 23.35 18.88
CA VAL A 940 -6.63 23.22 19.87
C VAL A 940 -6.18 21.76 20.04
N VAL A 941 -7.09 20.79 19.86
CA VAL A 941 -6.78 19.35 19.86
C VAL A 941 -6.15 18.89 18.54
N ARG A 942 -6.38 19.61 17.44
CA ARG A 942 -5.75 19.35 16.14
C ARG A 942 -4.25 19.61 16.24
#